data_AF-A0A1I2KAU4-F1
#
_entry.id   AF-A0A1I2KAU4-F1
#
_cell.length_a   1.000
_cell.length_b   1.000
_cell.length_c   1.000
_cell.angle_alpha   90.00
_cell.angle_beta   90.00
_cell.angle_gamma   90.00
#
_symmetry.space_group_name_H-M   'P 1'
#
loop_
_entity.id
_entity.type
_entity.pdbx_description
1 polymer ?
#
loop_
_entity_poly.entity_id
_entity_poly.type
_entity_poly.pdbx_seq_one_letter_code
_entity_poly.pdbx_strand_id
1 'polypeptide(L)'
;MKNLLKPVMLMAAVLMVYDVCSHKSAAAEELPDHSYVDFSSDRSTWFFRTDGGNRQVAFFDFFSPLDPTVKVKAYDPLTMYELDHAYEIREDGSLMIQLEELKKLYDPYFDYEVTDDMLHIRHTVYDKLVTDRHGQRAPTIEYTKKVWDVTFDLTGNGAKDAGVYDYEEYLPVEGGRNKPEINPVDLNAEESEEQHPFTFSKGGVEVKDGDYYVPLAEMMEVMGKVSFEEEGYLAIQAEGMPDVTESVNRSDQEVKIDDLVVPKPSNTWHGGALEEVDPDYTWADYMDDVADGKRQTGWLWKSFYMPSGNDFKDENGEKVKLDADRIVPFSLYVPQDYDAEKTRLTYMLHGGTGNEHTPTSRLIKNDIPVETYAEDYNYILLSPNGWTQNPLWRQGQALQSFERSFDYTLNQFPVDPDHLFITGNSLGGRGTLELATRFPDRFQAMAPTAPKITDRAPGGGTMVNIEGNDYDLRAVKDLPALVVQGTADTTTSFKVQIGNGEAPGSIVSSVIPKLENATYVTVEQGGHSYSYAAVLEMIFQFFEEQISVNQETEAFETLNLYKNSEQARIDQEIYDLEVPTETTDETTMVAAGDLEEMYGTDLKVYPVHLYDSDPDQPADYWTLLHNGQSLNFTVGETAYRLNMERYQEDAKVTRSGAPSDEDKLETAPHFTTAPYEKDGEIYVPAKEVLSAFELEVSVTEQSVWQKNRTAFLASGSGLFLAILGLGGYFVRRKRKRHAEE
;
A
#
# COMPACT_ATOMS: atom_id res chain seq x y z
N MET A 1 46.30 -14.35 57.32
CA MET A 1 47.09 -15.58 57.57
C MET A 1 47.11 -16.35 56.25
N LYS A 2 48.21 -16.27 55.49
CA LYS A 2 49.18 -17.38 55.23
C LYS A 2 48.50 -18.61 54.59
N ASN A 3 48.92 -19.22 53.48
CA ASN A 3 49.99 -19.02 52.51
C ASN A 3 49.95 -20.26 51.56
N LEU A 4 50.14 -20.06 50.24
CA LEU A 4 50.78 -20.97 49.25
C LEU A 4 50.14 -22.38 49.00
N LEU A 5 50.17 -23.06 47.84
CA LEU A 5 51.14 -23.20 46.74
C LEU A 5 50.42 -23.79 45.50
N LYS A 6 50.72 -23.29 44.29
CA LYS A 6 50.89 -24.08 43.03
C LYS A 6 52.41 -24.15 42.75
N PRO A 7 53.02 -24.89 41.78
CA PRO A 7 52.47 -25.60 40.60
C PRO A 7 53.18 -26.95 40.27
N VAL A 8 52.90 -27.56 39.09
CA VAL A 8 53.76 -28.33 38.13
C VAL A 8 52.86 -29.29 37.34
N MET A 9 52.50 -29.01 36.08
CA MET A 9 53.15 -29.45 34.82
C MET A 9 53.15 -30.99 34.63
N LEU A 10 52.33 -31.53 33.70
CA LEU A 10 52.79 -32.11 32.43
C LEU A 10 51.59 -32.70 31.64
N MET A 11 51.58 -32.35 30.37
CA MET A 11 50.70 -32.76 29.29
C MET A 11 51.24 -34.06 28.66
N ALA A 12 50.41 -35.11 28.50
CA ALA A 12 50.48 -36.06 27.37
C ALA A 12 49.38 -37.13 27.45
N ALA A 13 48.56 -37.15 26.39
CA ALA A 13 47.99 -38.32 25.70
C ALA A 13 47.14 -39.32 26.51
N VAL A 14 45.84 -39.34 26.21
CA VAL A 14 45.20 -40.34 25.32
C VAL A 14 43.71 -40.02 25.34
N LEU A 15 43.16 -39.63 24.18
CA LEU A 15 41.83 -40.00 23.66
C LEU A 15 41.50 -39.06 22.47
N MET A 16 41.91 -39.50 21.29
CA MET A 16 41.24 -39.14 20.03
C MET A 16 40.28 -40.28 19.66
N VAL A 17 39.28 -39.88 18.86
CA VAL A 17 38.34 -40.67 18.07
C VAL A 17 37.05 -41.09 18.78
N TYR A 18 36.07 -40.18 18.77
CA TYR A 18 34.85 -40.37 17.97
C TYR A 18 34.33 -38.98 17.58
N ASP A 19 34.49 -38.67 16.30
CA ASP A 19 33.95 -37.49 15.63
C ASP A 19 32.49 -37.82 15.29
N VAL A 20 31.55 -37.11 15.90
CA VAL A 20 30.15 -37.05 15.45
C VAL A 20 29.87 -35.56 15.35
N CYS A 21 29.78 -35.07 14.11
CA CYS A 21 29.43 -33.72 13.77
C CYS A 21 28.11 -33.32 14.45
N SER A 22 28.19 -32.59 15.56
CA SER A 22 27.06 -31.83 16.07
C SER A 22 26.93 -30.58 15.21
N HIS A 23 25.98 -30.59 14.27
CA HIS A 23 25.48 -29.35 13.68
C HIS A 23 24.90 -28.50 14.82
N LYS A 24 25.56 -27.38 15.08
CA LYS A 24 25.03 -26.36 15.99
C LYS A 24 23.83 -25.73 15.31
N SER A 25 22.65 -25.92 15.89
CA SER A 25 21.49 -25.10 15.57
C SER A 25 21.86 -23.64 15.84
N ALA A 26 21.76 -22.81 14.80
CA ALA A 26 21.73 -21.36 14.97
C ALA A 26 20.48 -21.06 15.81
N ALA A 27 20.66 -20.27 16.87
CA ALA A 27 19.54 -19.77 17.65
C ALA A 27 18.73 -18.83 16.75
N ALA A 28 17.53 -19.25 16.38
CA ALA A 28 16.53 -18.39 15.79
C ALA A 28 16.22 -17.26 16.79
N GLU A 29 16.32 -16.02 16.33
CA GLU A 29 15.77 -14.88 17.05
C GLU A 29 14.25 -15.07 17.16
N GLU A 30 13.72 -14.95 18.38
CA GLU A 30 12.29 -15.03 18.67
C GLU A 30 11.54 -13.91 17.92
N LEU A 31 10.83 -14.27 16.85
CA LEU A 31 9.77 -13.41 16.30
C LEU A 31 8.58 -13.40 17.29
N PRO A 32 7.90 -12.25 17.49
CA PRO A 32 6.80 -12.17 18.44
C PRO A 32 5.60 -13.04 18.04
N ASP A 33 4.95 -13.63 19.05
CA ASP A 33 3.70 -14.37 18.99
C ASP A 33 2.72 -13.82 17.92
N HIS A 34 2.39 -14.66 16.93
CA HIS A 34 1.35 -14.51 15.90
C HIS A 34 1.72 -13.88 14.54
N SER A 35 2.95 -14.02 14.03
CA SER A 35 3.20 -13.85 12.59
C SER A 35 2.83 -15.12 11.83
N TYR A 36 1.76 -15.06 11.03
CA TYR A 36 1.51 -16.09 10.02
C TYR A 36 2.68 -16.12 9.04
N VAL A 37 3.40 -17.24 8.98
CA VAL A 37 4.40 -17.52 7.96
C VAL A 37 3.70 -18.27 6.83
N ASP A 38 3.70 -17.67 5.64
CA ASP A 38 3.26 -18.36 4.45
C ASP A 38 4.34 -19.38 4.04
N PHE A 39 4.06 -20.67 4.26
CA PHE A 39 4.97 -21.77 3.94
C PHE A 39 5.10 -22.07 2.44
N SER A 40 4.52 -21.27 1.55
CA SER A 40 4.72 -21.45 0.10
C SER A 40 5.43 -20.25 -0.53
N SER A 41 6.66 -20.48 -0.99
CA SER A 41 7.20 -19.74 -2.13
C SER A 41 6.59 -20.22 -3.45
N ASP A 42 6.03 -21.43 -3.44
CA ASP A 42 5.32 -22.07 -4.53
C ASP A 42 4.17 -21.17 -5.00
N ARG A 43 4.33 -20.63 -6.20
CA ARG A 43 3.29 -19.85 -6.88
C ARG A 43 2.19 -20.79 -7.35
N SER A 44 1.01 -20.23 -7.52
CA SER A 44 -0.13 -21.03 -7.94
C SER A 44 0.11 -21.56 -9.36
N THR A 45 0.54 -20.69 -10.27
CA THR A 45 0.88 -21.03 -11.65
C THR A 45 2.09 -20.21 -12.10
N TRP A 46 3.04 -20.86 -12.79
CA TRP A 46 4.10 -20.23 -13.56
C TRP A 46 3.81 -20.34 -15.06
N PHE A 47 4.10 -19.30 -15.83
CA PHE A 47 3.91 -19.24 -17.28
C PHE A 47 5.24 -18.97 -17.97
N PHE A 48 5.57 -19.80 -18.95
CA PHE A 48 6.78 -19.72 -19.75
C PHE A 48 6.41 -19.66 -21.23
N ARG A 49 6.90 -18.65 -21.94
CA ARG A 49 6.58 -18.42 -23.35
C ARG A 49 7.21 -19.49 -24.26
N THR A 50 6.42 -20.13 -25.13
CA THR A 50 6.81 -21.24 -26.01
C THR A 50 6.82 -20.92 -27.51
N ASP A 51 6.24 -19.79 -27.91
CA ASP A 51 6.12 -19.35 -29.32
C ASP A 51 7.42 -18.80 -29.96
N GLY A 52 8.48 -18.60 -29.17
CA GLY A 52 9.76 -18.08 -29.62
C GLY A 52 10.07 -16.62 -29.27
N GLY A 53 9.27 -15.95 -28.44
CA GLY A 53 9.61 -14.62 -27.89
C GLY A 53 10.69 -14.63 -26.80
N ASN A 54 10.65 -13.66 -25.89
CA ASN A 54 11.66 -13.54 -24.82
C ASN A 54 11.63 -14.74 -23.86
N ARG A 55 12.70 -15.55 -23.87
CA ARG A 55 12.86 -16.77 -23.05
C ARG A 55 13.62 -16.56 -21.74
N GLN A 56 13.91 -15.31 -21.39
CA GLN A 56 14.53 -14.95 -20.11
C GLN A 56 13.50 -14.48 -19.09
N VAL A 57 12.21 -14.58 -19.41
CA VAL A 57 11.13 -14.11 -18.56
C VAL A 57 10.18 -15.25 -18.26
N ALA A 58 9.74 -15.32 -17.01
CA ALA A 58 8.59 -16.12 -16.59
C ALA A 58 7.57 -15.21 -15.92
N PHE A 59 6.29 -15.56 -16.03
CA PHE A 59 5.22 -14.89 -15.28
C PHE A 59 4.66 -15.82 -14.23
N PHE A 60 4.14 -15.25 -13.15
CA PHE A 60 3.43 -16.03 -12.14
C PHE A 60 2.21 -15.28 -11.64
N ASP A 61 1.21 -16.02 -11.19
CA ASP A 61 0.02 -15.45 -10.60
C ASP A 61 0.20 -15.03 -9.14
N PHE A 62 -0.65 -14.11 -8.74
CA PHE A 62 -0.70 -13.67 -7.35
C PHE A 62 -1.16 -14.81 -6.42
N PHE A 63 -0.50 -14.92 -5.26
CA PHE A 63 -0.87 -15.85 -4.20
C PHE A 63 -1.43 -15.09 -3.00
N SER A 64 -2.74 -15.22 -2.73
CA SER A 64 -3.39 -14.64 -1.54
C SER A 64 -2.91 -15.36 -0.27
N PRO A 65 -2.16 -14.70 0.63
CA PRO A 65 -1.57 -15.36 1.79
C PRO A 65 -2.60 -15.79 2.84
N LEU A 66 -3.84 -15.29 2.79
CA LEU A 66 -4.85 -15.59 3.81
C LEU A 66 -5.94 -16.52 3.34
N ASP A 67 -6.34 -16.41 2.08
CA ASP A 67 -7.48 -17.16 1.59
C ASP A 67 -7.32 -17.33 0.08
N PRO A 68 -6.99 -18.54 -0.41
CA PRO A 68 -7.00 -18.79 -1.84
C PRO A 68 -8.38 -18.52 -2.46
N THR A 69 -9.46 -18.46 -1.65
CA THR A 69 -10.84 -18.14 -2.07
C THR A 69 -11.12 -16.65 -2.30
N VAL A 70 -10.24 -15.77 -1.82
CA VAL A 70 -10.32 -14.34 -2.11
C VAL A 70 -9.51 -14.08 -3.37
N LYS A 71 -10.05 -14.52 -4.51
CA LYS A 71 -9.66 -13.99 -5.83
C LYS A 71 -10.54 -12.80 -6.14
N VAL A 72 -9.93 -11.65 -6.38
CA VAL A 72 -10.70 -10.45 -6.67
C VAL A 72 -11.20 -10.59 -8.10
N LYS A 73 -12.53 -10.63 -8.29
CA LYS A 73 -13.12 -10.58 -9.63
C LYS A 73 -12.44 -9.45 -10.42
N ALA A 74 -11.92 -9.81 -11.60
CA ALA A 74 -11.27 -8.93 -12.59
C ALA A 74 -9.84 -8.42 -12.32
N TYR A 75 -9.12 -8.86 -11.27
CA TYR A 75 -7.86 -8.18 -10.89
C TYR A 75 -6.78 -9.05 -10.23
N ASP A 76 -6.57 -10.29 -10.68
CA ASP A 76 -5.42 -11.09 -10.25
C ASP A 76 -4.28 -10.94 -11.26
N PRO A 77 -3.29 -10.05 -11.00
CA PRO A 77 -2.27 -9.76 -11.99
C PRO A 77 -1.23 -10.87 -12.13
N LEU A 78 -0.74 -11.02 -13.36
CA LEU A 78 0.44 -11.84 -13.63
C LEU A 78 1.70 -10.98 -13.45
N THR A 79 2.56 -11.43 -12.53
CA THR A 79 3.81 -10.76 -12.18
C THR A 79 4.95 -11.32 -13.00
N MET A 80 5.75 -10.43 -13.59
CA MET A 80 6.94 -10.77 -14.34
C MET A 80 8.14 -11.05 -13.42
N TYR A 81 8.90 -12.09 -13.73
CA TYR A 81 10.21 -12.40 -13.15
C TYR A 81 11.24 -12.60 -14.26
N GLU A 82 12.40 -11.97 -14.12
CA GLU A 82 13.54 -12.14 -15.04
C GLU A 82 14.44 -13.26 -14.51
N LEU A 83 14.63 -14.30 -15.32
CA LEU A 83 15.55 -15.41 -15.06
C LEU A 83 16.99 -14.95 -15.26
N ASP A 84 17.95 -15.51 -14.50
CA ASP A 84 19.36 -15.19 -14.75
C ASP A 84 19.82 -15.78 -16.09
N HIS A 85 19.27 -16.93 -16.46
CA HIS A 85 19.53 -17.63 -17.71
C HIS A 85 18.24 -17.94 -18.47
N ALA A 86 18.27 -17.70 -19.78
CA ALA A 86 17.15 -18.04 -20.64
C ALA A 86 16.96 -19.57 -20.72
N TYR A 87 15.71 -20.02 -20.67
CA TYR A 87 15.38 -21.42 -20.95
C TYR A 87 15.45 -21.72 -22.46
N GLU A 88 15.63 -22.99 -22.80
CA GLU A 88 15.72 -23.45 -24.18
C GLU A 88 14.46 -24.21 -24.58
N ILE A 89 14.11 -24.18 -25.87
CA ILE A 89 13.06 -25.03 -26.44
C ILE A 89 13.72 -25.93 -27.46
N ARG A 90 13.63 -27.25 -27.24
CA ARG A 90 14.19 -28.27 -28.15
C ARG A 90 13.37 -28.42 -29.43
N GLU A 91 13.93 -29.12 -30.41
CA GLU A 91 13.24 -29.46 -31.67
C GLU A 91 11.97 -30.29 -31.47
N ASP A 92 11.90 -31.07 -30.38
CA ASP A 92 10.73 -31.86 -29.99
C ASP A 92 9.67 -31.06 -29.18
N GLY A 93 9.93 -29.76 -29.00
CA GLY A 93 9.07 -28.82 -28.28
C GLY A 93 9.27 -28.82 -26.76
N SER A 94 10.20 -29.60 -26.20
CA SER A 94 10.46 -29.59 -24.76
C SER A 94 11.13 -28.29 -24.31
N LEU A 95 10.53 -27.65 -23.31
CA LEU A 95 11.15 -26.53 -22.60
C LEU A 95 12.14 -27.07 -21.56
N MET A 96 13.41 -26.71 -21.74
CA MET A 96 14.55 -27.08 -20.90
C MET A 96 14.96 -25.90 -20.03
N ILE A 97 14.86 -26.06 -18.71
CA ILE A 97 15.22 -25.04 -17.72
C ILE A 97 16.42 -25.50 -16.88
N GLN A 98 17.28 -24.56 -16.48
CA GLN A 98 18.39 -24.83 -15.57
C GLN A 98 17.86 -25.09 -14.15
N LEU A 99 18.43 -26.07 -13.44
CA LEU A 99 18.03 -26.39 -12.07
C LEU A 99 18.25 -25.22 -11.09
N GLU A 100 19.23 -24.35 -11.34
CA GLU A 100 19.46 -23.16 -10.52
C GLU A 100 18.31 -22.13 -10.66
N GLU A 101 17.70 -22.02 -11.84
CA GLU A 101 16.50 -21.19 -12.01
C GLU A 101 15.33 -21.81 -11.24
N LEU A 102 15.11 -23.12 -11.37
CA LEU A 102 14.07 -23.82 -10.59
C LEU A 102 14.27 -23.66 -9.08
N LYS A 103 15.51 -23.75 -8.60
CA LYS A 103 15.84 -23.46 -7.22
C LYS A 103 15.34 -22.08 -6.80
N LYS A 104 15.65 -21.02 -7.56
CA LYS A 104 15.18 -19.65 -7.23
C LYS A 104 13.67 -19.47 -7.32
N LEU A 105 13.03 -20.10 -8.30
CA LEU A 105 11.57 -20.03 -8.49
C LEU A 105 10.80 -20.64 -7.31
N TYR A 106 11.37 -21.66 -6.66
CA TYR A 106 10.72 -22.45 -5.60
C TYR A 106 11.46 -22.41 -4.25
N ASP A 107 12.45 -21.54 -4.10
CA ASP A 107 13.27 -21.37 -2.88
C ASP A 107 12.39 -20.99 -1.67
N PRO A 108 12.62 -21.50 -0.44
CA PRO A 108 13.64 -22.46 -0.03
C PRO A 108 13.23 -23.93 -0.17
N TYR A 109 12.17 -24.22 -0.92
CA TYR A 109 11.54 -25.54 -0.94
C TYR A 109 11.96 -26.43 -2.10
N PHE A 110 12.79 -25.93 -3.00
CA PHE A 110 13.43 -26.72 -4.04
C PHE A 110 14.94 -26.61 -3.90
N ASP A 111 15.62 -27.74 -3.77
CA ASP A 111 17.08 -27.79 -3.76
C ASP A 111 17.57 -28.99 -4.56
N TYR A 112 18.82 -28.92 -4.99
CA TYR A 112 19.47 -30.03 -5.68
C TYR A 112 20.94 -30.14 -5.30
N GLU A 113 21.44 -31.38 -5.32
CA GLU A 113 22.85 -31.67 -5.13
C GLU A 113 23.31 -32.73 -6.13
N VAL A 114 24.61 -32.70 -6.45
CA VAL A 114 25.23 -33.72 -7.28
C VAL A 114 26.39 -34.34 -6.53
N THR A 115 26.29 -35.64 -6.25
CA THR A 115 27.28 -36.42 -5.51
C THR A 115 27.53 -37.74 -6.20
N ASP A 116 28.80 -38.09 -6.45
CA ASP A 116 29.20 -39.38 -7.05
C ASP A 116 28.44 -39.73 -8.35
N ASP A 117 28.32 -38.77 -9.27
CA ASP A 117 27.54 -38.89 -10.51
C ASP A 117 26.05 -39.23 -10.28
N MET A 118 25.49 -38.85 -9.13
CA MET A 118 24.06 -38.91 -8.86
C MET A 118 23.54 -37.49 -8.68
N LEU A 119 22.45 -37.15 -9.38
CA LEU A 119 21.71 -35.91 -9.16
C LEU A 119 20.56 -36.20 -8.23
N HIS A 120 20.55 -35.53 -7.09
CA HIS A 120 19.46 -35.57 -6.12
C HIS A 120 18.74 -34.22 -6.16
N ILE A 121 17.42 -34.26 -6.33
CA ILE A 121 16.57 -33.08 -6.31
C ILE A 121 15.53 -33.30 -5.22
N ARG A 122 15.43 -32.35 -4.29
CA ARG A 122 14.42 -32.36 -3.24
C ARG A 122 13.46 -31.21 -3.49
N HIS A 123 12.17 -31.53 -3.58
CA HIS A 123 11.11 -30.54 -3.67
C HIS A 123 10.10 -30.75 -2.55
N THR A 124 9.80 -29.71 -1.79
CA THR A 124 8.79 -29.69 -0.73
C THR A 124 7.63 -28.81 -1.16
N VAL A 125 6.41 -29.32 -1.09
CA VAL A 125 5.19 -28.56 -1.38
C VAL A 125 4.33 -28.53 -0.13
N TYR A 126 3.63 -27.42 0.08
CA TYR A 126 2.63 -27.27 1.14
C TYR A 126 1.27 -27.02 0.50
N ASP A 127 0.48 -28.09 0.38
CA ASP A 127 -0.91 -27.98 -0.04
C ASP A 127 -1.72 -27.28 1.05
N LYS A 128 -2.68 -26.45 0.64
CA LYS A 128 -3.49 -25.66 1.56
C LYS A 128 -4.96 -25.92 1.33
N LEU A 129 -5.64 -26.32 2.39
CA LEU A 129 -7.08 -26.50 2.40
C LEU A 129 -7.72 -25.52 3.38
N VAL A 130 -8.58 -24.64 2.89
CA VAL A 130 -9.44 -23.84 3.79
C VAL A 130 -10.54 -24.76 4.32
N THR A 131 -10.59 -24.96 5.64
CA THR A 131 -11.55 -25.88 6.28
C THR A 131 -12.70 -25.17 6.98
N ASP A 132 -12.52 -23.91 7.34
CA ASP A 132 -13.54 -23.10 7.99
C ASP A 132 -13.31 -21.59 7.74
N ARG A 133 -14.37 -20.79 7.91
CA ARG A 133 -14.35 -19.32 7.78
C ARG A 133 -13.88 -18.85 6.39
N HIS A 134 -14.30 -19.56 5.34
CA HIS A 134 -14.10 -19.15 3.94
C HIS A 134 -14.54 -17.69 3.69
N GLY A 135 -13.73 -16.93 2.95
CA GLY A 135 -13.97 -15.52 2.62
C GLY A 135 -13.79 -14.55 3.79
N GLN A 136 -13.30 -15.00 4.96
CA GLN A 136 -13.11 -14.14 6.13
C GLN A 136 -11.64 -13.75 6.31
N ARG A 137 -11.38 -12.66 7.05
CA ARG A 137 -10.00 -12.16 7.34
C ARG A 137 -9.09 -13.09 8.17
N ALA A 138 -9.62 -14.21 8.66
CA ALA A 138 -8.89 -15.18 9.48
C ALA A 138 -9.48 -16.58 9.29
N PRO A 139 -9.33 -17.18 8.10
CA PRO A 139 -9.83 -18.52 7.86
C PRO A 139 -9.00 -19.54 8.66
N THR A 140 -9.57 -20.73 8.80
CA THR A 140 -8.82 -21.89 9.29
C THR A 140 -8.27 -22.62 8.07
N ILE A 141 -6.95 -22.85 8.05
CA ILE A 141 -6.24 -23.47 6.92
C ILE A 141 -5.56 -24.73 7.43
N GLU A 142 -5.73 -25.84 6.74
CA GLU A 142 -4.93 -27.05 6.92
C GLU A 142 -3.79 -27.07 5.89
N TYR A 143 -2.58 -27.35 6.35
CA TYR A 143 -1.38 -27.50 5.54
C TYR A 143 -1.00 -28.97 5.45
N THR A 144 -0.88 -29.50 4.25
CA THR A 144 -0.33 -30.84 4.01
C THR A 144 1.03 -30.71 3.34
N LYS A 145 2.08 -31.12 4.04
CA LYS A 145 3.44 -31.13 3.49
C LYS A 145 3.63 -32.39 2.64
N LYS A 146 4.17 -32.21 1.45
CA LYS A 146 4.55 -33.27 0.51
C LYS A 146 6.00 -33.09 0.11
N VAL A 147 6.75 -34.18 0.02
CA VAL A 147 8.18 -34.15 -0.33
C VAL A 147 8.45 -35.16 -1.43
N TRP A 148 9.16 -34.73 -2.46
CA TRP A 148 9.74 -35.58 -3.49
C TRP A 148 11.25 -35.53 -3.39
N ASP A 149 11.88 -36.69 -3.20
CA ASP A 149 13.33 -36.87 -3.29
C ASP A 149 13.63 -37.64 -4.58
N VAL A 150 13.92 -36.90 -5.65
CA VAL A 150 14.14 -37.42 -6.99
C VAL A 150 15.62 -37.69 -7.21
N THR A 151 15.95 -38.86 -7.76
CA THR A 151 17.32 -39.28 -8.04
C THR A 151 17.48 -39.68 -9.51
N PHE A 152 18.51 -39.13 -10.15
CA PHE A 152 18.97 -39.53 -11.48
C PHE A 152 20.39 -40.08 -11.43
N ASP A 153 20.61 -41.20 -12.11
CA ASP A 153 21.96 -41.71 -12.37
C ASP A 153 22.59 -40.91 -13.52
N LEU A 154 23.68 -40.19 -13.20
CA LEU A 154 24.41 -39.39 -14.17
C LEU A 154 25.55 -40.15 -14.87
N THR A 155 25.67 -41.46 -14.73
CA THR A 155 26.73 -42.24 -15.38
C THR A 155 26.51 -42.37 -16.90
N GLY A 156 27.59 -42.19 -17.66
CA GLY A 156 27.59 -42.28 -19.13
C GLY A 156 27.36 -40.94 -19.86
N ASN A 157 27.65 -40.93 -21.17
CA ASN A 157 27.52 -39.75 -22.03
C ASN A 157 26.19 -39.81 -22.80
N GLY A 158 25.10 -39.25 -22.25
CA GLY A 158 23.79 -39.20 -22.91
C GLY A 158 22.70 -38.53 -22.08
N ALA A 159 21.57 -38.24 -22.71
CA ALA A 159 20.35 -37.76 -22.03
C ALA A 159 19.86 -38.84 -21.06
N LYS A 160 19.67 -38.47 -19.79
CA LYS A 160 19.19 -39.38 -18.74
C LYS A 160 17.72 -39.15 -18.54
N ASP A 161 16.94 -39.93 -19.27
CA ASP A 161 15.49 -39.83 -19.35
C ASP A 161 14.79 -40.62 -18.24
N ALA A 162 15.47 -41.50 -17.51
CA ALA A 162 14.90 -42.27 -16.40
C ALA A 162 15.48 -41.88 -15.04
N GLY A 163 14.61 -41.90 -14.03
CA GLY A 163 14.96 -41.66 -12.64
C GLY A 163 14.08 -42.46 -11.69
N VAL A 164 14.35 -42.31 -10.40
CA VAL A 164 13.48 -42.81 -9.32
C VAL A 164 13.19 -41.67 -8.36
N TYR A 165 12.03 -41.67 -7.72
CA TYR A 165 11.76 -40.77 -6.60
C TYR A 165 11.20 -41.51 -5.40
N ASP A 166 11.51 -40.99 -4.22
CA ASP A 166 10.80 -41.30 -2.99
C ASP A 166 9.79 -40.17 -2.72
N TYR A 167 8.62 -40.53 -2.20
CA TYR A 167 7.52 -39.61 -1.90
C TYR A 167 7.12 -39.73 -0.43
N GLU A 168 7.04 -38.59 0.25
CA GLU A 168 6.56 -38.51 1.63
C GLU A 168 5.39 -37.53 1.73
N GLU A 169 4.27 -37.98 2.30
CA GLU A 169 3.14 -37.14 2.67
C GLU A 169 2.99 -37.10 4.21
N TYR A 170 2.83 -35.90 4.73
CA TYR A 170 2.77 -35.62 6.15
C TYR A 170 1.32 -35.33 6.57
N LEU A 171 1.02 -35.64 7.83
CA LEU A 171 -0.29 -35.32 8.42
C LEU A 171 -0.65 -33.83 8.24
N PRO A 172 -1.92 -33.51 7.89
CA PRO A 172 -2.36 -32.13 7.81
C PRO A 172 -2.20 -31.41 9.15
N VAL A 173 -1.74 -30.16 9.11
CA VAL A 173 -1.63 -29.31 10.30
C VAL A 173 -2.44 -28.03 10.14
N GLU A 174 -3.25 -27.77 11.16
CA GLU A 174 -4.08 -26.58 11.23
C GLU A 174 -3.24 -25.33 11.53
N GLY A 175 -3.21 -24.41 10.57
CA GLY A 175 -2.59 -23.10 10.67
C GLY A 175 -3.59 -21.95 10.41
N GLY A 176 -3.03 -20.77 10.19
CA GLY A 176 -3.77 -19.53 9.93
C GLY A 176 -3.48 -18.44 10.95
N ARG A 177 -4.04 -17.25 10.71
CA ARG A 177 -3.67 -15.99 11.39
C ARG A 177 -3.71 -16.02 12.93
N ASN A 178 -4.55 -16.85 13.53
CA ASN A 178 -4.74 -16.92 14.99
C ASN A 178 -4.27 -18.26 15.58
N LYS A 179 -3.40 -18.99 14.88
CA LYS A 179 -2.83 -20.26 15.33
C LYS A 179 -1.37 -20.07 15.72
N PRO A 180 -0.82 -20.94 16.59
CA PRO A 180 0.62 -20.97 16.86
C PRO A 180 1.40 -21.15 15.55
N GLU A 181 2.63 -20.65 15.54
CA GLU A 181 3.56 -20.92 14.46
C GLU A 181 3.73 -22.44 14.29
N ILE A 182 3.65 -22.91 13.05
CA ILE A 182 3.90 -24.31 12.70
C ILE A 182 5.36 -24.41 12.30
N ASN A 183 6.15 -25.22 13.02
CA ASN A 183 7.48 -25.57 12.54
C ASN A 183 7.35 -26.66 11.46
N PRO A 184 7.71 -26.41 10.19
CA PRO A 184 7.51 -27.36 9.10
C PRO A 184 8.36 -28.63 9.21
N VAL A 185 9.36 -28.62 10.10
CA VAL A 185 10.26 -29.75 10.39
C VAL A 185 9.66 -30.72 11.41
N ASP A 186 8.72 -30.26 12.25
CA ASP A 186 8.13 -31.04 13.34
C ASP A 186 6.88 -31.85 12.91
N LEU A 187 6.59 -31.88 11.62
CA LEU A 187 5.47 -32.65 11.05
C LEU A 187 5.86 -34.12 10.98
N ASN A 188 5.00 -35.03 11.47
CA ASN A 188 5.25 -36.47 11.38
C ASN A 188 4.80 -36.98 10.00
N ALA A 189 5.68 -37.73 9.32
CA ALA A 189 5.33 -38.46 8.11
C ALA A 189 4.33 -39.57 8.44
N GLU A 190 3.27 -39.69 7.64
CA GLU A 190 2.25 -40.73 7.81
C GLU A 190 2.34 -41.78 6.71
N GLU A 191 2.63 -41.35 5.48
CA GLU A 191 2.77 -42.21 4.32
C GLU A 191 4.09 -41.90 3.60
N SER A 192 4.90 -42.94 3.41
CA SER A 192 6.14 -42.89 2.65
C SER A 192 6.11 -43.98 1.59
N GLU A 193 6.25 -43.61 0.34
CA GLU A 193 6.40 -44.54 -0.77
C GLU A 193 7.80 -44.38 -1.37
N GLU A 194 8.52 -45.49 -1.56
CA GLU A 194 9.93 -45.47 -1.99
C GLU A 194 10.08 -46.07 -3.40
N GLN A 195 11.08 -45.57 -4.13
CA GLN A 195 11.58 -46.14 -5.38
C GLN A 195 10.55 -46.17 -6.53
N HIS A 196 9.85 -45.05 -6.75
CA HIS A 196 8.94 -44.89 -7.89
C HIS A 196 9.73 -44.65 -9.18
N PRO A 197 9.76 -45.61 -10.13
CA PRO A 197 10.45 -45.38 -11.38
C PRO A 197 9.60 -44.50 -12.29
N PHE A 198 10.25 -43.57 -12.98
CA PHE A 198 9.63 -42.78 -14.04
C PHE A 198 10.58 -42.66 -15.22
N THR A 199 10.03 -42.25 -16.37
CA THR A 199 10.81 -41.99 -17.58
C THR A 199 10.19 -40.82 -18.32
N PHE A 200 11.00 -39.83 -18.64
CA PHE A 200 10.63 -38.71 -19.48
C PHE A 200 10.42 -39.18 -20.92
N SER A 201 9.35 -38.69 -21.51
CA SER A 201 8.89 -38.97 -22.86
C SER A 201 9.60 -38.14 -23.92
N LYS A 202 10.10 -36.94 -23.57
CA LYS A 202 10.74 -36.00 -24.50
C LYS A 202 12.15 -35.58 -24.04
N GLY A 203 13.00 -36.59 -23.84
CA GLY A 203 14.42 -36.46 -23.53
C GLY A 203 14.71 -36.37 -22.03
N GLY A 204 15.99 -36.21 -21.67
CA GLY A 204 16.47 -36.40 -20.29
C GLY A 204 17.15 -35.19 -19.68
N VAL A 205 17.68 -35.39 -18.47
CA VAL A 205 18.62 -34.45 -17.83
C VAL A 205 19.82 -34.23 -18.74
N GLU A 206 20.14 -32.96 -19.00
CA GLU A 206 21.29 -32.53 -19.77
C GLU A 206 22.30 -31.81 -18.87
N VAL A 207 23.59 -32.00 -19.16
CA VAL A 207 24.68 -31.28 -18.51
C VAL A 207 25.39 -30.45 -19.57
N LYS A 208 25.36 -29.13 -19.41
CA LYS A 208 26.00 -28.16 -20.31
C LYS A 208 26.91 -27.27 -19.50
N ASP A 209 28.20 -27.25 -19.82
CA ASP A 209 29.21 -26.39 -19.16
C ASP A 209 29.26 -26.48 -17.62
N GLY A 210 28.77 -27.58 -17.05
CA GLY A 210 28.69 -27.79 -15.59
C GLY A 210 27.32 -27.51 -14.98
N ASP A 211 26.41 -26.94 -15.77
CA ASP A 211 25.02 -26.66 -15.39
C ASP A 211 24.09 -27.80 -15.80
N TYR A 212 23.05 -27.99 -15.00
CA TYR A 212 22.09 -29.08 -15.15
C TYR A 212 20.75 -28.55 -15.64
N TYR A 213 20.25 -29.14 -16.73
CA TYR A 213 19.00 -28.77 -17.37
C TYR A 213 18.01 -29.93 -17.36
N VAL A 214 16.74 -29.62 -17.12
CA VAL A 214 15.67 -30.61 -17.02
C VAL A 214 14.48 -30.21 -17.89
N PRO A 215 13.73 -31.18 -18.46
CA PRO A 215 12.48 -30.89 -19.15
C PRO A 215 11.46 -30.40 -18.11
N LEU A 216 11.12 -29.11 -18.15
CA LEU A 216 10.38 -28.43 -17.09
C LEU A 216 9.02 -29.11 -16.80
N ALA A 217 8.20 -29.30 -17.83
CA ALA A 217 6.87 -29.89 -17.70
C ALA A 217 6.93 -31.27 -17.04
N GLU A 218 7.73 -32.18 -17.60
CA GLU A 218 7.80 -33.57 -17.14
C GLU A 218 8.43 -33.67 -15.74
N MET A 219 9.43 -32.82 -15.42
CA MET A 219 10.02 -32.78 -14.09
C MET A 219 9.00 -32.34 -13.04
N MET A 220 8.25 -31.27 -13.32
CA MET A 220 7.28 -30.75 -12.36
C MET A 220 6.07 -31.68 -12.23
N GLU A 221 5.69 -32.40 -13.28
CA GLU A 221 4.67 -33.47 -13.23
C GLU A 221 5.08 -34.62 -12.31
N VAL A 222 6.36 -35.04 -12.32
CA VAL A 222 6.89 -36.02 -11.35
C VAL A 222 6.72 -35.51 -9.91
N MET A 223 6.79 -34.19 -9.70
CA MET A 223 6.65 -33.53 -8.41
C MET A 223 5.22 -33.05 -8.11
N GLY A 224 4.21 -33.70 -8.69
CA GLY A 224 2.80 -33.44 -8.36
C GLY A 224 2.23 -32.13 -8.91
N LYS A 225 2.82 -31.58 -9.98
CA LYS A 225 2.26 -30.43 -10.71
C LYS A 225 1.52 -30.89 -11.97
N VAL A 226 0.70 -29.98 -12.50
CA VAL A 226 0.03 -30.15 -13.79
C VAL A 226 0.64 -29.16 -14.78
N SER A 227 0.87 -29.60 -16.01
CA SER A 227 1.32 -28.72 -17.09
C SER A 227 0.29 -28.64 -18.23
N PHE A 228 0.20 -27.48 -18.87
CA PHE A 228 -0.63 -27.29 -20.08
C PHE A 228 -0.07 -26.17 -20.98
N GLU A 229 -0.35 -26.26 -22.27
CA GLU A 229 0.03 -25.25 -23.28
C GLU A 229 -1.21 -24.48 -23.74
N GLU A 230 -1.12 -23.14 -23.73
CA GLU A 230 -2.22 -22.25 -24.15
C GLU A 230 -1.66 -20.91 -24.62
N GLU A 231 -2.17 -20.38 -25.75
CA GLU A 231 -1.77 -19.10 -26.36
C GLU A 231 -0.24 -18.87 -26.44
N GLY A 232 0.53 -19.92 -26.73
CA GLY A 232 1.99 -19.80 -26.83
C GLY A 232 2.71 -19.74 -25.48
N TYR A 233 2.09 -20.23 -24.41
CA TYR A 233 2.69 -20.37 -23.08
C TYR A 233 2.53 -21.80 -22.53
N LEU A 234 3.61 -22.33 -21.97
CA LEU A 234 3.61 -23.48 -21.07
C LEU A 234 3.31 -22.99 -19.65
N ALA A 235 2.22 -23.46 -19.08
CA ALA A 235 1.85 -23.22 -17.69
C ALA A 235 2.24 -24.42 -16.81
N ILE A 236 2.86 -24.16 -15.66
CA ILE A 236 3.15 -25.12 -14.59
C ILE A 236 2.31 -24.73 -13.37
N GLN A 237 1.36 -25.59 -13.00
CA GLN A 237 0.32 -25.30 -12.03
C GLN A 237 0.31 -26.30 -10.88
N ALA A 238 0.02 -25.84 -9.66
CA ALA A 238 -0.18 -26.75 -8.53
C ALA A 238 -1.45 -27.61 -8.71
N GLU A 239 -1.36 -28.90 -8.35
CA GLU A 239 -2.51 -29.80 -8.38
C GLU A 239 -3.54 -29.40 -7.31
N GLY A 240 -4.82 -29.62 -7.57
CA GLY A 240 -5.87 -29.44 -6.56
C GLY A 240 -6.17 -27.98 -6.18
N MET A 241 -5.72 -27.01 -6.99
CA MET A 241 -6.23 -25.62 -6.98
C MET A 241 -7.74 -25.64 -6.77
N PRO A 242 -8.25 -25.18 -5.61
CA PRO A 242 -9.69 -25.15 -5.43
C PRO A 242 -10.28 -24.23 -6.50
N ASP A 243 -11.43 -24.61 -7.06
CA ASP A 243 -12.24 -23.70 -7.88
C ASP A 243 -12.86 -22.67 -6.94
N VAL A 244 -12.09 -21.61 -6.70
CA VAL A 244 -12.28 -20.65 -5.62
C VAL A 244 -13.29 -19.53 -5.91
N THR A 245 -14.48 -19.84 -6.40
CA THR A 245 -15.60 -18.87 -6.28
C THR A 245 -15.96 -18.64 -4.81
N GLU A 246 -15.93 -17.37 -4.38
CA GLU A 246 -16.20 -16.92 -3.00
C GLU A 246 -17.43 -17.60 -2.36
N SER A 247 -17.29 -17.94 -1.07
CA SER A 247 -18.38 -18.03 -0.09
C SER A 247 -19.73 -18.58 -0.60
N VAL A 248 -19.77 -19.81 -1.10
CA VAL A 248 -21.06 -20.49 -1.24
C VAL A 248 -21.55 -20.82 0.16
N ASN A 249 -22.53 -20.06 0.67
CA ASN A 249 -23.41 -20.61 1.69
C ASN A 249 -24.21 -21.72 1.01
N ARG A 250 -23.73 -22.96 1.13
CA ARG A 250 -24.22 -24.15 0.39
C ARG A 250 -25.67 -24.54 0.69
N SER A 251 -26.44 -23.70 1.37
CA SER A 251 -27.85 -23.98 1.66
C SER A 251 -28.76 -23.61 0.50
N ASP A 252 -28.54 -22.49 -0.23
CA ASP A 252 -29.58 -21.95 -1.11
C ASP A 252 -29.02 -21.19 -2.33
N GLN A 253 -29.32 -21.71 -3.53
CA GLN A 253 -29.15 -21.18 -4.91
C GLN A 253 -28.05 -21.80 -5.79
N GLU A 254 -28.48 -22.15 -7.01
CA GLU A 254 -27.65 -22.68 -8.11
C GLU A 254 -26.60 -21.65 -8.53
N VAL A 255 -25.35 -21.88 -8.13
CA VAL A 255 -24.17 -21.19 -8.65
C VAL A 255 -23.92 -21.67 -10.08
N LYS A 256 -23.76 -20.75 -11.04
CA LYS A 256 -23.26 -21.07 -12.39
C LYS A 256 -21.73 -21.14 -12.32
N ILE A 257 -21.17 -22.16 -12.94
CA ILE A 257 -19.75 -22.59 -12.87
C ILE A 257 -18.77 -21.60 -13.54
N ASP A 258 -19.25 -20.49 -14.11
CA ASP A 258 -18.47 -19.64 -15.02
C ASP A 258 -17.73 -18.46 -14.33
N ASP A 259 -17.74 -18.35 -12.99
CA ASP A 259 -17.42 -17.09 -12.28
C ASP A 259 -16.14 -17.08 -11.44
N LEU A 260 -15.25 -18.08 -11.58
CA LEU A 260 -13.85 -17.93 -11.19
C LEU A 260 -12.87 -18.31 -12.29
N VAL A 261 -11.82 -17.49 -12.36
CA VAL A 261 -10.84 -17.54 -13.42
C VAL A 261 -9.53 -18.03 -12.81
N VAL A 262 -9.23 -19.32 -12.98
CA VAL A 262 -7.83 -19.77 -12.92
C VAL A 262 -7.05 -18.91 -13.91
N PRO A 263 -5.93 -18.27 -13.52
CA PRO A 263 -5.15 -17.47 -14.44
C PRO A 263 -4.72 -18.34 -15.62
N LYS A 264 -5.11 -17.91 -16.81
CA LYS A 264 -4.86 -18.55 -18.09
C LYS A 264 -4.44 -17.46 -19.05
N PRO A 265 -3.51 -17.77 -19.96
CA PRO A 265 -3.11 -16.83 -21.01
C PRO A 265 -4.29 -16.29 -21.82
N SER A 266 -5.33 -17.10 -22.06
CA SER A 266 -6.52 -16.72 -22.85
C SER A 266 -7.55 -15.86 -22.11
N ASN A 267 -7.40 -15.66 -20.80
CA ASN A 267 -8.33 -14.81 -20.07
C ASN A 267 -8.15 -13.36 -20.52
N THR A 268 -9.26 -12.62 -20.63
CA THR A 268 -9.24 -11.18 -20.91
C THR A 268 -8.43 -10.45 -19.85
N TRP A 269 -7.56 -9.55 -20.30
CA TRP A 269 -6.88 -8.62 -19.43
C TRP A 269 -7.69 -7.33 -19.32
N HIS A 270 -8.06 -6.98 -18.10
CA HIS A 270 -8.75 -5.73 -17.80
C HIS A 270 -7.70 -4.72 -17.36
N GLY A 271 -7.27 -3.83 -18.26
CA GLY A 271 -6.17 -2.88 -18.06
C GLY A 271 -6.39 -1.76 -17.05
N GLY A 272 -7.25 -2.00 -16.06
CA GLY A 272 -7.72 -0.99 -15.13
C GLY A 272 -8.96 -0.24 -15.59
N ALA A 273 -9.31 0.80 -14.85
CA ALA A 273 -10.49 1.61 -15.09
C ALA A 273 -10.30 2.61 -16.26
N LEU A 274 -9.06 2.92 -16.63
CA LEU A 274 -8.76 3.93 -17.64
C LEU A 274 -8.26 3.42 -18.99
N GLU A 275 -7.66 2.22 -19.03
CA GLU A 275 -7.12 1.74 -20.29
C GLU A 275 -8.26 1.22 -21.18
N GLU A 276 -8.52 1.90 -22.31
CA GLU A 276 -9.36 1.34 -23.38
C GLU A 276 -8.60 0.21 -24.07
N VAL A 277 -8.68 -0.98 -23.47
CA VAL A 277 -8.12 -2.19 -24.04
C VAL A 277 -9.10 -2.79 -25.04
N ASP A 278 -8.60 -3.32 -26.15
CA ASP A 278 -9.39 -4.17 -27.05
C ASP A 278 -10.06 -5.28 -26.21
N PRO A 279 -11.39 -5.49 -26.31
CA PRO A 279 -12.09 -6.55 -25.57
C PRO A 279 -11.51 -7.97 -25.79
N ASP A 280 -10.81 -8.18 -26.90
CA ASP A 280 -10.14 -9.43 -27.24
C ASP A 280 -8.69 -9.49 -26.73
N TYR A 281 -8.18 -8.45 -26.07
CA TYR A 281 -6.81 -8.42 -25.51
C TYR A 281 -6.74 -9.29 -24.25
N THR A 282 -5.80 -10.23 -24.28
CA THR A 282 -5.67 -11.29 -23.28
C THR A 282 -4.46 -11.08 -22.37
N TRP A 283 -4.36 -11.91 -21.34
CA TRP A 283 -3.13 -12.00 -20.54
C TRP A 283 -1.92 -12.43 -21.38
N ALA A 284 -2.09 -13.24 -22.43
CA ALA A 284 -1.01 -13.59 -23.35
C ALA A 284 -0.47 -12.34 -24.07
N ASP A 285 -1.36 -11.48 -24.56
CA ASP A 285 -0.98 -10.21 -25.22
C ASP A 285 -0.25 -9.28 -24.24
N TYR A 286 -0.78 -9.14 -23.01
CA TYR A 286 -0.11 -8.38 -21.95
C TYR A 286 1.30 -8.91 -21.65
N MET A 287 1.42 -10.22 -21.41
CA MET A 287 2.70 -10.85 -21.07
C MET A 287 3.71 -10.68 -22.21
N ASP A 288 3.27 -10.84 -23.46
CA ASP A 288 4.09 -10.61 -24.66
C ASP A 288 4.58 -9.17 -24.74
N ASP A 289 3.68 -8.20 -24.58
CA ASP A 289 4.02 -6.79 -24.68
C ASP A 289 4.97 -6.34 -23.56
N VAL A 290 4.80 -6.84 -22.35
CA VAL A 290 5.68 -6.53 -21.22
C VAL A 290 7.03 -7.23 -21.37
N ALA A 291 7.06 -8.51 -21.73
CA ALA A 291 8.30 -9.28 -21.87
C ALA A 291 9.17 -8.80 -23.04
N ASP A 292 8.54 -8.31 -24.11
CA ASP A 292 9.22 -7.75 -25.27
C ASP A 292 9.52 -6.24 -25.12
N GLY A 293 9.11 -5.62 -24.00
CA GLY A 293 9.33 -4.20 -23.73
C GLY A 293 8.51 -3.24 -24.60
N LYS A 294 7.43 -3.74 -25.24
CA LYS A 294 6.48 -2.95 -26.04
C LYS A 294 5.54 -2.14 -25.15
N ARG A 295 5.18 -2.67 -23.97
CA ARG A 295 4.42 -1.96 -22.93
C ARG A 295 5.36 -1.43 -21.86
N GLN A 296 5.32 -0.10 -21.66
CA GLN A 296 6.12 0.61 -20.65
C GLN A 296 5.28 1.55 -19.77
N THR A 297 3.98 1.67 -20.07
CA THR A 297 2.99 2.50 -19.37
C THR A 297 1.80 1.63 -18.92
N GLY A 298 0.94 2.19 -18.07
CA GLY A 298 -0.13 1.49 -17.38
C GLY A 298 0.39 0.59 -16.25
N TRP A 299 -0.37 -0.45 -15.92
CA TRP A 299 0.02 -1.39 -14.87
C TRP A 299 1.14 -2.34 -15.29
N LEU A 300 2.19 -2.39 -14.48
CA LEU A 300 3.33 -3.28 -14.61
C LEU A 300 3.56 -4.02 -13.28
N TRP A 301 3.49 -5.35 -13.29
CA TRP A 301 3.81 -6.17 -12.13
C TRP A 301 5.16 -6.84 -12.32
N LYS A 302 6.08 -6.52 -11.42
CA LYS A 302 7.49 -6.89 -11.51
C LYS A 302 7.91 -7.59 -10.23
N SER A 303 9.05 -8.25 -10.26
CA SER A 303 9.61 -8.92 -9.09
C SER A 303 11.11 -9.00 -9.16
N PHE A 304 11.73 -9.30 -8.02
CA PHE A 304 13.16 -9.61 -7.92
C PHE A 304 13.38 -10.75 -6.94
N TYR A 305 14.45 -11.51 -7.14
CA TYR A 305 14.87 -12.52 -6.18
C TYR A 305 15.69 -11.87 -5.06
N MET A 306 15.31 -12.14 -3.81
CA MET A 306 15.99 -11.67 -2.62
C MET A 306 16.69 -12.84 -1.93
N PRO A 307 18.01 -13.03 -2.13
CA PRO A 307 18.74 -14.13 -1.50
C PRO A 307 19.06 -13.84 -0.03
N SER A 308 19.10 -14.89 0.78
CA SER A 308 19.58 -14.84 2.17
C SER A 308 21.05 -14.45 2.26
N GLY A 309 21.43 -13.83 3.38
CA GLY A 309 22.84 -13.59 3.70
C GLY A 309 23.55 -12.50 2.88
N ASN A 310 22.82 -11.74 2.05
CA ASN A 310 23.31 -10.52 1.42
C ASN A 310 23.74 -9.48 2.48
N ASP A 311 24.56 -8.49 2.08
CA ASP A 311 25.01 -7.38 2.93
C ASP A 311 23.86 -6.39 3.25
N PHE A 312 22.86 -6.85 4.02
CA PHE A 312 21.73 -6.04 4.47
C PHE A 312 22.15 -5.09 5.58
N LYS A 313 21.46 -3.95 5.73
CA LYS A 313 21.71 -2.99 6.82
C LYS A 313 20.47 -2.76 7.67
N ASP A 314 20.63 -2.82 8.99
CA ASP A 314 19.59 -2.45 9.95
C ASP A 314 19.43 -0.91 10.04
N GLU A 315 18.55 -0.44 10.94
CA GLU A 315 18.31 0.99 11.22
C GLU A 315 19.50 1.78 11.73
N ASN A 316 20.55 1.11 12.20
CA ASN A 316 21.80 1.73 12.65
C ASN A 316 22.88 1.69 11.56
N GLY A 317 22.57 1.10 10.40
CA GLY A 317 23.51 0.89 9.30
C GLY A 317 24.45 -0.30 9.52
N GLU A 318 24.18 -1.15 10.52
CA GLU A 318 24.95 -2.35 10.82
C GLU A 318 24.55 -3.51 9.90
N LYS A 319 25.52 -4.38 9.56
CA LYS A 319 25.25 -5.53 8.70
C LYS A 319 24.40 -6.56 9.43
N VAL A 320 23.25 -6.91 8.84
CA VAL A 320 22.39 -7.99 9.33
C VAL A 320 22.33 -9.13 8.34
N LYS A 321 22.12 -10.35 8.86
CA LYS A 321 21.77 -11.50 8.05
C LYS A 321 20.26 -11.62 8.06
N LEU A 322 19.65 -11.54 6.88
CA LEU A 322 18.24 -11.83 6.71
C LEU A 322 18.10 -13.16 6.00
N ASP A 323 17.15 -13.95 6.48
CA ASP A 323 16.65 -15.11 5.75
C ASP A 323 15.57 -14.61 4.80
N ALA A 324 15.83 -14.74 3.50
CA ALA A 324 14.93 -14.31 2.44
C ALA A 324 14.68 -15.48 1.49
N ASP A 325 15.61 -15.76 0.57
CA ASP A 325 15.55 -16.89 -0.35
C ASP A 325 14.17 -17.01 -1.03
N ARG A 326 13.72 -15.90 -1.66
CA ARG A 326 12.40 -15.83 -2.31
C ARG A 326 12.33 -14.72 -3.36
N ILE A 327 11.46 -14.92 -4.34
CA ILE A 327 11.02 -13.89 -5.28
C ILE A 327 10.01 -12.95 -4.59
N VAL A 328 10.26 -11.64 -4.66
CA VAL A 328 9.44 -10.60 -4.04
C VAL A 328 8.80 -9.75 -5.14
N PRO A 329 7.45 -9.73 -5.22
CA PRO A 329 6.73 -8.91 -6.18
C PRO A 329 6.59 -7.45 -5.73
N PHE A 330 6.37 -6.56 -6.69
CA PHE A 330 5.93 -5.18 -6.48
C PHE A 330 5.08 -4.75 -7.68
N SER A 331 4.20 -3.77 -7.46
CA SER A 331 3.34 -3.23 -8.52
C SER A 331 3.74 -1.80 -8.86
N LEU A 332 3.59 -1.49 -10.15
CA LEU A 332 3.78 -0.17 -10.73
C LEU A 332 2.55 0.21 -11.53
N TYR A 333 2.14 1.47 -11.42
CA TYR A 333 1.41 2.13 -12.49
C TYR A 333 2.31 3.23 -13.04
N VAL A 334 2.54 3.24 -14.35
CA VAL A 334 3.34 4.27 -15.03
C VAL A 334 2.40 5.09 -15.93
N PRO A 335 2.32 6.41 -15.77
CA PRO A 335 1.37 7.24 -16.52
C PRO A 335 1.72 7.26 -18.01
N GLN A 336 0.73 7.45 -18.88
CA GLN A 336 0.93 7.44 -20.33
C GLN A 336 1.91 8.54 -20.79
N ASP A 337 1.85 9.72 -20.17
CA ASP A 337 2.71 10.87 -20.45
C ASP A 337 3.97 10.90 -19.57
N TYR A 338 4.51 9.73 -19.22
CA TYR A 338 5.76 9.60 -18.47
C TYR A 338 6.90 10.42 -19.09
N ASP A 339 7.51 11.28 -18.26
CA ASP A 339 8.64 12.12 -18.59
C ASP A 339 9.53 12.26 -17.36
N ALA A 340 10.81 11.87 -17.46
CA ALA A 340 11.71 11.78 -16.32
C ALA A 340 11.92 13.10 -15.54
N GLU A 341 11.71 14.26 -16.17
CA GLU A 341 11.87 15.57 -15.52
C GLU A 341 10.57 16.05 -14.85
N LYS A 342 9.40 15.54 -15.27
CA LYS A 342 8.09 16.03 -14.83
C LYS A 342 7.30 15.04 -14.02
N THR A 343 7.49 13.75 -14.27
CA THR A 343 6.78 12.69 -13.57
C THR A 343 7.20 12.62 -12.11
N ARG A 344 6.23 12.33 -11.26
CA ARG A 344 6.40 12.15 -9.82
C ARG A 344 6.35 10.67 -9.50
N LEU A 345 6.86 10.29 -8.34
CA LEU A 345 6.72 8.94 -7.83
C LEU A 345 6.16 8.99 -6.42
N THR A 346 5.08 8.26 -6.17
CA THR A 346 4.58 8.03 -4.81
C THR A 346 4.64 6.56 -4.44
N TYR A 347 5.21 6.30 -3.27
CA TYR A 347 5.08 5.01 -2.64
C TYR A 347 3.70 4.83 -2.03
N MET A 348 3.10 3.67 -2.25
CA MET A 348 1.86 3.26 -1.61
C MET A 348 2.13 2.01 -0.77
N LEU A 349 2.30 2.17 0.53
CA LEU A 349 2.61 1.05 1.43
C LEU A 349 1.35 0.33 1.89
N HIS A 350 1.38 -1.00 1.85
CA HIS A 350 0.26 -1.81 2.30
C HIS A 350 0.21 -1.98 3.83
N GLY A 351 -1.01 -2.21 4.32
CA GLY A 351 -1.28 -2.52 5.73
C GLY A 351 -0.90 -3.95 6.14
N GLY A 352 -1.18 -4.32 7.39
CA GLY A 352 -0.65 -5.54 8.01
C GLY A 352 -1.07 -6.87 7.39
N THR A 353 -2.15 -6.87 6.60
CA THR A 353 -2.65 -8.06 5.93
C THR A 353 -2.63 -7.90 4.41
N GLY A 354 -1.91 -6.89 3.92
CA GLY A 354 -1.83 -6.55 2.51
C GLY A 354 -0.61 -7.14 1.83
N ASN A 355 -0.45 -6.73 0.59
CA ASN A 355 0.62 -7.04 -0.35
C ASN A 355 0.75 -5.85 -1.33
N GLU A 356 1.59 -5.97 -2.35
CA GLU A 356 1.84 -4.98 -3.39
C GLU A 356 0.60 -4.52 -4.18
N HIS A 357 -0.49 -5.29 -4.21
CA HIS A 357 -1.72 -4.90 -4.91
C HIS A 357 -2.72 -4.19 -3.99
N THR A 358 -2.65 -4.47 -2.68
CA THR A 358 -3.67 -4.05 -1.71
C THR A 358 -3.90 -2.53 -1.64
N PRO A 359 -2.89 -1.65 -1.81
CA PRO A 359 -3.11 -0.21 -1.78
C PRO A 359 -4.05 0.30 -2.87
N THR A 360 -4.11 -0.38 -4.02
CA THR A 360 -4.85 0.09 -5.20
C THR A 360 -6.03 -0.82 -5.53
N SER A 361 -5.89 -2.14 -5.39
CA SER A 361 -6.95 -3.11 -5.74
C SER A 361 -8.23 -2.93 -4.95
N ARG A 362 -8.14 -2.48 -3.68
CA ARG A 362 -9.33 -2.16 -2.87
C ARG A 362 -10.04 -0.91 -3.34
N LEU A 363 -9.30 0.06 -3.88
CA LEU A 363 -9.88 1.29 -4.43
C LEU A 363 -10.63 0.92 -5.72
N ILE A 364 -9.95 0.22 -6.62
CA ILE A 364 -10.48 -0.20 -7.92
C ILE A 364 -11.71 -1.10 -7.78
N LYS A 365 -11.71 -2.05 -6.82
CA LYS A 365 -12.88 -2.92 -6.54
C LYS A 365 -14.13 -2.13 -6.14
N ASN A 366 -13.96 -0.91 -5.62
CA ASN A 366 -15.06 -0.04 -5.20
C ASN A 366 -15.20 1.17 -6.13
N ASP A 367 -14.83 1.01 -7.41
CA ASP A 367 -14.99 2.02 -8.46
C ASP A 367 -14.30 3.37 -8.16
N ILE A 368 -13.24 3.35 -7.34
CA ILE A 368 -12.40 4.52 -7.06
C ILE A 368 -11.21 4.49 -8.03
N PRO A 369 -11.16 5.41 -9.02
CA PRO A 369 -10.20 5.32 -10.12
C PRO A 369 -8.86 5.94 -9.70
N VAL A 370 -8.07 5.20 -8.91
CA VAL A 370 -6.73 5.65 -8.48
C VAL A 370 -5.81 6.00 -9.66
N GLU A 371 -6.03 5.34 -10.80
CA GLU A 371 -5.32 5.57 -12.06
C GLU A 371 -5.59 6.97 -12.62
N THR A 372 -6.78 7.55 -12.39
CA THR A 372 -7.10 8.92 -12.82
C THR A 372 -6.19 9.93 -12.17
N TYR A 373 -5.94 9.77 -10.87
CA TYR A 373 -4.97 10.61 -10.18
C TYR A 373 -3.56 10.40 -10.72
N ALA A 374 -3.19 9.17 -11.08
CA ALA A 374 -1.87 8.90 -11.64
C ALA A 374 -1.68 9.54 -13.02
N GLU A 375 -2.69 9.51 -13.89
CA GLU A 375 -2.66 10.17 -15.20
C GLU A 375 -2.76 11.69 -15.07
N ASP A 376 -3.75 12.22 -14.35
CA ASP A 376 -4.01 13.67 -14.23
C ASP A 376 -2.83 14.43 -13.61
N TYR A 377 -2.19 13.84 -12.59
CA TYR A 377 -1.06 14.47 -11.89
C TYR A 377 0.32 13.99 -12.39
N ASN A 378 0.36 13.06 -13.36
CA ASN A 378 1.58 12.41 -13.87
C ASN A 378 2.43 11.77 -12.76
N TYR A 379 1.87 10.74 -12.11
CA TYR A 379 2.51 9.96 -11.04
C TYR A 379 2.75 8.51 -11.42
N ILE A 380 3.96 8.04 -11.16
CA ILE A 380 4.24 6.63 -10.96
C ILE A 380 3.71 6.23 -9.58
N LEU A 381 2.85 5.22 -9.54
CA LEU A 381 2.42 4.58 -8.30
C LEU A 381 3.30 3.35 -8.06
N LEU A 382 4.09 3.35 -6.98
CA LEU A 382 4.95 2.21 -6.62
C LEU A 382 4.48 1.57 -5.32
N SER A 383 4.14 0.29 -5.35
CA SER A 383 3.72 -0.46 -4.16
C SER A 383 4.57 -1.73 -3.99
N PRO A 384 5.50 -1.76 -3.02
CA PRO A 384 6.30 -2.95 -2.72
C PRO A 384 5.51 -4.00 -1.93
N ASN A 385 5.84 -5.29 -2.11
CA ASN A 385 5.42 -6.33 -1.18
C ASN A 385 6.29 -6.28 0.08
N GLY A 386 5.67 -6.13 1.24
CA GLY A 386 6.32 -6.07 2.55
C GLY A 386 6.81 -7.42 3.08
N TRP A 387 7.16 -8.35 2.17
CA TRP A 387 7.64 -9.71 2.42
C TRP A 387 6.61 -10.70 2.97
N THR A 388 6.01 -10.35 4.10
CA THR A 388 5.04 -11.15 4.84
C THR A 388 3.92 -10.27 5.39
N GLN A 389 2.96 -10.90 6.07
CA GLN A 389 2.05 -10.16 6.93
C GLN A 389 2.80 -9.40 8.03
N ASN A 390 2.18 -8.33 8.49
CA ASN A 390 2.70 -7.40 9.47
C ASN A 390 4.12 -6.94 9.13
N PRO A 391 4.33 -6.33 7.94
CA PRO A 391 5.64 -5.90 7.51
C PRO A 391 6.27 -4.96 8.53
N LEU A 392 7.55 -5.17 8.80
CA LEU A 392 8.38 -4.25 9.56
C LEU A 392 9.02 -3.26 8.60
N TRP A 393 8.25 -2.31 8.07
CA TRP A 393 8.72 -1.42 6.99
C TRP A 393 10.07 -0.73 7.27
N ARG A 394 10.35 -0.39 8.53
CA ARG A 394 11.62 0.22 8.92
C ARG A 394 12.82 -0.72 8.87
N GLN A 395 12.67 -2.05 8.87
CA GLN A 395 13.79 -2.99 9.02
C GLN A 395 13.55 -4.34 8.32
N GLY A 396 14.54 -5.23 8.37
CA GLY A 396 14.41 -6.59 7.84
C GLY A 396 14.06 -6.66 6.36
N GLN A 397 13.31 -7.70 5.99
CA GLN A 397 12.96 -8.02 4.61
C GLN A 397 12.04 -6.98 3.97
N ALA A 398 11.14 -6.35 4.75
CA ALA A 398 10.23 -5.33 4.24
C ALA A 398 10.96 -4.05 3.81
N LEU A 399 11.93 -3.59 4.61
CA LEU A 399 12.81 -2.49 4.22
C LEU A 399 13.60 -2.82 2.96
N GLN A 400 14.15 -4.03 2.90
CA GLN A 400 14.94 -4.44 1.76
C GLN A 400 14.10 -4.53 0.49
N SER A 401 12.85 -4.98 0.62
CA SER A 401 11.90 -4.99 -0.47
C SER A 401 11.62 -3.58 -0.99
N PHE A 402 11.37 -2.65 -0.06
CA PHE A 402 11.17 -1.24 -0.36
C PHE A 402 12.37 -0.61 -1.11
N GLU A 403 13.61 -0.81 -0.64
CA GLU A 403 14.81 -0.30 -1.32
C GLU A 403 15.02 -0.94 -2.70
N ARG A 404 14.80 -2.26 -2.84
CA ARG A 404 15.02 -2.96 -4.12
C ARG A 404 14.00 -2.58 -5.17
N SER A 405 12.73 -2.45 -4.78
CA SER A 405 11.72 -1.93 -5.69
C SER A 405 12.02 -0.47 -6.07
N PHE A 406 12.59 0.33 -5.16
CA PHE A 406 13.02 1.69 -5.48
C PHE A 406 14.09 1.71 -6.56
N ASP A 407 15.18 0.97 -6.33
CA ASP A 407 16.32 0.92 -7.23
C ASP A 407 15.88 0.38 -8.59
N TYR A 408 15.04 -0.67 -8.61
CA TYR A 408 14.48 -1.17 -9.87
C TYR A 408 13.68 -0.09 -10.59
N THR A 409 12.73 0.55 -9.90
CA THR A 409 11.86 1.56 -10.50
C THR A 409 12.64 2.75 -11.02
N LEU A 410 13.55 3.34 -10.24
CA LEU A 410 14.33 4.50 -10.69
C LEU A 410 15.34 4.19 -11.79
N ASN A 411 15.80 2.93 -11.90
CA ASN A 411 16.65 2.52 -13.01
C ASN A 411 15.87 2.42 -14.34
N GLN A 412 14.59 2.03 -14.28
CA GLN A 412 13.73 1.90 -15.47
C GLN A 412 12.99 3.21 -15.80
N PHE A 413 12.52 3.90 -14.77
CA PHE A 413 11.67 5.08 -14.79
C PHE A 413 12.25 6.16 -13.86
N PRO A 414 13.40 6.77 -14.21
CA PRO A 414 13.98 7.85 -13.41
C PRO A 414 13.00 9.01 -13.24
N VAL A 415 12.96 9.57 -12.02
CA VAL A 415 12.24 10.81 -11.70
C VAL A 415 13.18 11.77 -10.96
N ASP A 416 12.84 13.05 -10.93
CA ASP A 416 13.55 14.03 -10.10
C ASP A 416 13.50 13.62 -8.62
N PRO A 417 14.63 13.62 -7.88
CA PRO A 417 14.63 13.38 -6.43
C PRO A 417 13.69 14.28 -5.61
N ASP A 418 13.40 15.50 -6.10
CA ASP A 418 12.48 16.43 -5.44
C ASP A 418 11.00 16.10 -5.73
N HIS A 419 10.73 15.05 -6.53
CA HIS A 419 9.39 14.58 -6.92
C HIS A 419 9.01 13.22 -6.29
N LEU A 420 9.61 12.90 -5.14
CA LEU A 420 9.40 11.63 -4.42
C LEU A 420 8.46 11.80 -3.22
N PHE A 421 7.44 10.95 -3.14
CA PHE A 421 6.41 10.99 -2.09
C PHE A 421 6.16 9.61 -1.48
N ILE A 422 5.50 9.59 -0.33
CA ILE A 422 5.16 8.35 0.37
C ILE A 422 3.82 8.43 1.09
N THR A 423 2.99 7.40 0.91
CA THR A 423 1.71 7.22 1.60
C THR A 423 1.48 5.74 1.95
N GLY A 424 0.50 5.50 2.81
CA GLY A 424 0.11 4.16 3.23
C GLY A 424 -1.00 4.19 4.26
N ASN A 425 -1.72 3.07 4.38
CA ASN A 425 -2.80 2.89 5.36
C ASN A 425 -2.39 1.88 6.44
N SER A 426 -2.72 2.12 7.71
CA SER A 426 -2.57 1.15 8.81
C SER A 426 -1.10 0.91 9.15
N LEU A 427 -0.62 -0.34 9.05
CA LEU A 427 0.82 -0.62 9.09
C LEU A 427 1.57 0.03 7.92
N GLY A 428 0.93 0.28 6.79
CA GLY A 428 1.50 1.10 5.72
C GLY A 428 1.64 2.55 6.17
N GLY A 429 0.65 3.11 6.88
CA GLY A 429 0.73 4.47 7.44
C GLY A 429 1.79 4.60 8.54
N ARG A 430 1.99 3.54 9.35
CA ARG A 430 3.15 3.41 10.25
C ARG A 430 4.45 3.40 9.44
N GLY A 431 4.51 2.59 8.39
CA GLY A 431 5.66 2.49 7.50
C GLY A 431 6.03 3.81 6.86
N THR A 432 5.05 4.63 6.48
CA THR A 432 5.25 5.98 5.95
C THR A 432 6.00 6.86 6.96
N LEU A 433 5.55 6.90 8.21
CA LEU A 433 6.22 7.65 9.29
C LEU A 433 7.64 7.14 9.56
N GLU A 434 7.79 5.82 9.61
CA GLU A 434 9.06 5.15 9.92
C GLU A 434 10.11 5.33 8.83
N LEU A 435 9.72 5.15 7.56
CA LEU A 435 10.61 5.27 6.41
C LEU A 435 10.98 6.74 6.14
N ALA A 436 10.04 7.68 6.31
CA ALA A 436 10.37 9.10 6.26
C ALA A 436 11.41 9.46 7.34
N THR A 437 11.22 8.99 8.58
CA THR A 437 12.20 9.22 9.67
C THR A 437 13.56 8.58 9.38
N ARG A 438 13.57 7.42 8.71
CA ARG A 438 14.79 6.70 8.33
C ARG A 438 15.53 7.35 7.16
N PHE A 439 14.79 7.94 6.22
CA PHE A 439 15.29 8.59 5.02
C PHE A 439 14.78 10.04 4.94
N PRO A 440 15.19 10.93 5.86
CA PRO A 440 14.59 12.26 6.02
C PRO A 440 14.74 13.16 4.79
N ASP A 441 15.76 12.93 3.97
CA ASP A 441 16.04 13.71 2.76
C ASP A 441 15.52 13.05 1.46
N ARG A 442 14.78 11.94 1.55
CA ARG A 442 14.35 11.17 0.36
C ARG A 442 13.02 11.61 -0.21
N PHE A 443 12.13 12.13 0.63
CA PHE A 443 10.77 12.47 0.22
C PHE A 443 10.54 13.97 0.35
N GLN A 444 9.78 14.51 -0.59
CA GLN A 444 9.32 15.89 -0.55
C GLN A 444 8.11 16.06 0.38
N ALA A 445 7.29 15.01 0.54
CA ALA A 445 6.18 14.99 1.49
C ALA A 445 5.75 13.56 1.85
N MET A 446 4.99 13.45 2.94
CA MET A 446 4.37 12.19 3.37
C MET A 446 2.87 12.33 3.66
N ALA A 447 2.11 11.26 3.39
CA ALA A 447 0.68 11.21 3.72
C ALA A 447 0.32 9.91 4.47
N PRO A 448 0.64 9.78 5.77
CA PRO A 448 0.28 8.61 6.57
C PRO A 448 -1.22 8.60 6.89
N THR A 449 -1.91 7.50 6.56
CA THR A 449 -3.34 7.34 6.83
C THR A 449 -3.61 6.21 7.82
N ALA A 450 -4.51 6.46 8.76
CA ALA A 450 -4.82 5.55 9.88
C ALA A 450 -3.58 4.88 10.49
N PRO A 451 -2.48 5.61 10.77
CA PRO A 451 -1.19 4.98 11.03
C PRO A 451 -1.22 4.20 12.35
N LYS A 452 -0.73 2.96 12.31
CA LYS A 452 -0.62 2.13 13.51
C LYS A 452 0.57 2.60 14.37
N ILE A 453 0.33 3.53 15.28
CA ILE A 453 1.35 4.14 16.14
C ILE A 453 1.47 3.51 17.54
N THR A 454 0.89 2.34 17.78
CA THR A 454 0.95 1.67 19.08
C THR A 454 1.13 0.16 18.93
N ASP A 455 1.86 -0.45 19.88
CA ASP A 455 2.08 -1.90 19.97
C ASP A 455 1.93 -2.41 21.40
N ARG A 456 1.86 -3.73 21.58
CA ARG A 456 1.85 -4.34 22.93
C ARG A 456 3.21 -4.19 23.60
N ALA A 457 3.22 -3.85 24.89
CA ALA A 457 4.44 -3.79 25.68
C ALA A 457 5.20 -5.14 25.69
N PRO A 458 6.55 -5.13 25.76
CA PRO A 458 7.35 -6.33 25.97
C PRO A 458 7.01 -6.96 27.34
N GLY A 459 6.13 -7.97 27.35
CA GLY A 459 5.55 -8.55 28.59
C GLY A 459 4.01 -8.63 28.59
N GLY A 460 3.36 -8.06 27.56
CA GLY A 460 1.92 -8.17 27.33
C GLY A 460 1.05 -7.20 28.14
N GLY A 461 -0.26 -7.20 27.85
CA GLY A 461 -1.30 -6.50 28.63
C GLY A 461 -1.56 -5.03 28.24
N THR A 462 -0.53 -4.19 28.18
CA THR A 462 -0.70 -2.74 27.93
C THR A 462 -0.14 -2.34 26.57
N MET A 463 -0.82 -1.42 25.88
CA MET A 463 -0.30 -0.84 24.65
C MET A 463 0.69 0.29 24.96
N VAL A 464 1.73 0.41 24.15
CA VAL A 464 2.76 1.45 24.22
C VAL A 464 2.80 2.18 22.89
N ASN A 465 3.10 3.48 22.94
CA ASN A 465 3.43 4.22 21.74
C ASN A 465 4.78 3.70 21.19
N ILE A 466 4.84 3.38 19.91
CA ILE A 466 6.09 2.99 19.24
C ILE A 466 6.92 4.21 18.83
N GLU A 467 6.24 5.32 18.60
CA GLU A 467 6.88 6.59 18.32
C GLU A 467 7.45 7.16 19.65
N GLY A 468 8.69 7.62 19.60
CA GLY A 468 9.54 7.94 20.75
C GLY A 468 10.28 6.74 21.37
N ASN A 469 9.91 5.50 21.01
CA ASN A 469 10.62 4.27 21.42
C ASN A 469 11.46 3.71 20.27
N ASP A 470 10.83 3.46 19.13
CA ASP A 470 11.45 2.83 17.96
C ASP A 470 12.01 3.88 16.99
N TYR A 471 11.30 5.01 16.82
CA TYR A 471 11.71 6.14 15.96
C TYR A 471 11.24 7.48 16.58
N ASP A 472 11.87 8.60 16.22
CA ASP A 472 11.47 9.95 16.68
C ASP A 472 11.08 10.83 15.50
N LEU A 473 9.80 11.18 15.42
CA LEU A 473 9.26 12.04 14.34
C LEU A 473 9.89 13.42 14.30
N ARG A 474 10.52 13.88 15.39
CA ARG A 474 11.22 15.17 15.39
C ARG A 474 12.38 15.24 14.40
N ALA A 475 12.89 14.09 13.95
CA ALA A 475 13.91 14.03 12.90
C ALA A 475 13.37 14.49 11.53
N VAL A 476 12.05 14.46 11.33
CA VAL A 476 11.35 14.92 10.11
C VAL A 476 10.30 15.97 10.44
N LYS A 477 10.52 16.76 11.50
CA LYS A 477 9.53 17.75 11.96
C LYS A 477 9.16 18.79 10.90
N ASP A 478 10.08 19.09 9.98
CA ASP A 478 9.93 20.10 8.93
C ASP A 478 9.39 19.48 7.61
N LEU A 479 9.36 18.14 7.50
CA LEU A 479 8.83 17.44 6.32
C LEU A 479 7.31 17.67 6.22
N PRO A 480 6.80 18.20 5.10
CA PRO A 480 5.37 18.34 4.90
C PRO A 480 4.63 17.00 5.10
N ALA A 481 3.60 17.00 5.96
CA ALA A 481 2.83 15.81 6.27
C ALA A 481 1.31 16.03 6.21
N LEU A 482 0.59 15.22 5.44
CA LEU A 482 -0.88 15.13 5.51
C LEU A 482 -1.28 13.88 6.30
N VAL A 483 -1.59 14.06 7.58
CA VAL A 483 -1.95 12.95 8.48
C VAL A 483 -3.46 12.76 8.47
N VAL A 484 -3.92 11.54 8.18
CA VAL A 484 -5.36 11.25 8.02
C VAL A 484 -5.83 10.21 9.03
N GLN A 485 -6.96 10.47 9.70
CA GLN A 485 -7.60 9.51 10.62
C GLN A 485 -9.13 9.45 10.43
N GLY A 486 -9.69 8.24 10.42
CA GLY A 486 -11.14 8.06 10.43
C GLY A 486 -11.77 8.24 11.80
N THR A 487 -12.89 8.96 11.89
CA THR A 487 -13.62 9.20 13.15
C THR A 487 -14.49 8.02 13.59
N ALA A 488 -14.48 6.91 12.83
CA ALA A 488 -15.03 5.60 13.23
C ALA A 488 -14.02 4.43 13.11
N ASP A 489 -12.74 4.70 12.83
CA ASP A 489 -11.66 3.69 12.76
C ASP A 489 -11.30 3.00 14.09
N THR A 490 -12.12 2.05 14.53
CA THR A 490 -11.90 1.24 15.74
C THR A 490 -10.60 0.43 15.82
N THR A 491 -9.72 0.48 14.82
CA THR A 491 -8.46 -0.26 14.76
C THR A 491 -7.28 0.53 15.32
N THR A 492 -7.14 1.82 14.97
CA THR A 492 -5.92 2.60 15.28
C THR A 492 -6.15 3.84 16.15
N SER A 493 -7.34 4.44 16.14
CA SER A 493 -7.62 5.66 16.92
C SER A 493 -8.52 5.47 18.15
N PHE A 494 -9.41 4.46 18.23
CA PHE A 494 -10.47 4.48 19.26
C PHE A 494 -10.11 3.84 20.59
N LYS A 495 -9.06 3.01 20.69
CA LYS A 495 -8.79 2.23 21.91
C LYS A 495 -7.31 1.94 22.12
N VAL A 496 -6.59 2.92 22.66
CA VAL A 496 -5.27 2.62 23.21
C VAL A 496 -5.19 3.10 24.66
N GLN A 497 -5.29 2.15 25.59
CA GLN A 497 -4.76 2.34 26.93
C GLN A 497 -3.24 2.40 26.81
N ILE A 498 -2.67 3.61 26.90
CA ILE A 498 -1.23 3.84 26.86
C ILE A 498 -0.74 3.89 28.32
N GLY A 499 -0.03 2.84 28.75
CA GLY A 499 0.38 2.72 30.15
C GLY A 499 -0.81 2.62 31.13
N ASN A 500 -0.82 3.48 32.17
CA ASN A 500 -1.92 3.58 33.13
C ASN A 500 -3.00 4.61 32.72
N GLY A 501 -2.90 5.22 31.53
CA GLY A 501 -3.81 6.26 31.05
C GLY A 501 -4.64 5.83 29.83
N GLU A 502 -5.71 6.55 29.56
CA GLU A 502 -6.48 6.46 28.31
C GLU A 502 -6.14 7.70 27.48
N ALA A 503 -5.81 7.52 26.20
CA ALA A 503 -5.51 8.62 25.30
C ALA A 503 -6.82 9.13 24.65
N PRO A 504 -7.07 10.45 24.61
CA PRO A 504 -8.23 11.04 23.93
C PRO A 504 -8.20 10.83 22.41
N GLY A 505 -7.04 10.39 21.91
CA GLY A 505 -6.76 10.16 20.50
C GLY A 505 -5.26 9.94 20.32
N SER A 506 -4.85 8.93 19.55
CA SER A 506 -3.44 8.55 19.46
C SER A 506 -2.67 9.51 18.53
N ILE A 507 -3.30 10.02 17.48
CA ILE A 507 -2.67 10.90 16.48
C ILE A 507 -2.42 12.29 17.04
N VAL A 508 -3.46 12.92 17.59
CA VAL A 508 -3.39 14.29 18.14
C VAL A 508 -2.42 14.36 19.32
N SER A 509 -2.29 13.27 20.10
CA SER A 509 -1.39 13.25 21.27
C SER A 509 0.05 12.87 20.94
N SER A 510 0.29 12.05 19.91
CA SER A 510 1.59 11.42 19.68
C SER A 510 2.28 11.81 18.38
N VAL A 511 1.52 12.13 17.32
CA VAL A 511 2.05 12.41 15.98
C VAL A 511 2.13 13.92 15.76
N ILE A 512 0.97 14.59 15.79
CA ILE A 512 0.85 16.01 15.43
C ILE A 512 1.81 16.92 16.22
N PRO A 513 2.00 16.76 17.55
CA PRO A 513 2.89 17.63 18.31
C PRO A 513 4.39 17.51 17.96
N LYS A 514 4.76 16.58 17.06
CA LYS A 514 6.15 16.32 16.67
C LYS A 514 6.48 16.76 15.25
N LEU A 515 5.46 17.14 14.49
CA LEU A 515 5.57 17.61 13.11
C LEU A 515 5.17 19.09 13.10
N GLU A 516 6.12 19.96 12.81
CA GLU A 516 5.91 21.42 12.73
C GLU A 516 5.19 21.81 11.42
N ASN A 517 5.30 20.97 10.37
CA ASN A 517 4.68 21.17 9.07
C ASN A 517 3.67 20.06 8.72
N ALA A 518 2.71 19.81 9.61
CA ALA A 518 1.67 18.80 9.41
C ALA A 518 0.28 19.42 9.27
N THR A 519 -0.47 18.93 8.29
CA THR A 519 -1.91 19.09 8.17
C THR A 519 -2.58 17.84 8.70
N TYR A 520 -3.50 18.01 9.66
CA TYR A 520 -4.27 16.89 10.20
C TYR A 520 -5.69 16.91 9.62
N VAL A 521 -6.11 15.78 9.03
CA VAL A 521 -7.45 15.62 8.43
C VAL A 521 -8.16 14.45 9.07
N THR A 522 -9.42 14.67 9.43
CA THR A 522 -10.31 13.63 9.90
C THR A 522 -11.34 13.26 8.85
N VAL A 523 -11.67 11.98 8.75
CA VAL A 523 -12.76 11.51 7.89
C VAL A 523 -13.99 11.18 8.72
N GLU A 524 -15.07 11.96 8.56
CA GLU A 524 -16.31 11.77 9.32
C GLU A 524 -16.91 10.40 9.06
N GLN A 525 -17.26 9.67 10.12
CA GLN A 525 -17.75 8.29 10.07
C GLN A 525 -16.81 7.30 9.35
N GLY A 526 -15.59 7.74 8.99
CA GLY A 526 -14.62 6.97 8.26
C GLY A 526 -14.08 5.81 9.08
N GLY A 527 -14.18 4.60 8.53
CA GLY A 527 -13.58 3.40 9.12
C GLY A 527 -12.13 3.17 8.66
N HIS A 528 -11.45 2.19 9.29
CA HIS A 528 -10.02 1.91 9.10
C HIS A 528 -9.53 1.85 7.64
N SER A 529 -10.27 1.12 6.80
CA SER A 529 -9.87 0.89 5.41
C SER A 529 -10.43 1.94 4.45
N TYR A 530 -11.39 2.75 4.89
CA TYR A 530 -12.20 3.60 4.02
C TYR A 530 -11.77 5.06 4.06
N SER A 531 -11.24 5.54 5.19
CA SER A 531 -10.73 6.90 5.29
C SER A 531 -9.64 7.22 4.27
N TYR A 532 -8.86 6.20 3.86
CA TYR A 532 -7.84 6.35 2.83
C TYR A 532 -8.43 6.67 1.45
N ALA A 533 -9.55 6.03 1.09
CA ALA A 533 -10.21 6.24 -0.20
C ALA A 533 -10.82 7.63 -0.34
N ALA A 534 -11.44 8.13 0.74
CA ALA A 534 -12.17 9.40 0.75
C ALA A 534 -11.29 10.65 0.57
N VAL A 535 -9.95 10.51 0.66
CA VAL A 535 -9.02 11.65 0.70
C VAL A 535 -7.91 11.54 -0.35
N LEU A 536 -8.03 10.65 -1.34
CA LEU A 536 -6.99 10.50 -2.36
C LEU A 536 -6.73 11.82 -3.10
N GLU A 537 -7.79 12.56 -3.46
CA GLU A 537 -7.67 13.88 -4.07
C GLU A 537 -6.88 14.85 -3.18
N MET A 538 -7.19 14.90 -1.89
CA MET A 538 -6.46 15.73 -0.93
C MET A 538 -4.98 15.33 -0.85
N ILE A 539 -4.67 14.02 -0.89
CA ILE A 539 -3.29 13.52 -0.84
C ILE A 539 -2.51 13.97 -2.08
N PHE A 540 -3.06 13.77 -3.29
CA PHE A 540 -2.36 14.14 -4.53
C PHE A 540 -2.22 15.66 -4.68
N GLN A 541 -3.26 16.44 -4.37
CA GLN A 541 -3.16 17.90 -4.38
C GLN A 541 -2.14 18.41 -3.36
N PHE A 542 -2.13 17.83 -2.15
CA PHE A 542 -1.13 18.17 -1.13
C PHE A 542 0.30 17.90 -1.62
N PHE A 543 0.54 16.79 -2.32
CA PHE A 543 1.85 16.51 -2.91
C PHE A 543 2.23 17.51 -4.00
N GLU A 544 1.30 17.89 -4.89
CA GLU A 544 1.54 18.89 -5.92
C GLU A 544 1.89 20.28 -5.38
N GLU A 545 1.29 20.65 -4.24
CA GLU A 545 1.61 21.89 -3.53
C GLU A 545 3.07 21.93 -3.08
N GLN A 546 3.70 20.76 -2.83
CA GLN A 546 5.10 20.71 -2.39
C GLN A 546 6.11 20.81 -3.54
N ILE A 547 5.66 20.67 -4.79
CA ILE A 547 6.49 20.78 -6.00
C ILE A 547 6.39 22.18 -6.58
N SER A 548 5.22 22.79 -6.46
CA SER A 548 4.94 24.11 -7.00
C SER A 548 5.84 25.15 -6.34
N VAL A 549 6.61 25.90 -7.15
CA VAL A 549 7.33 27.09 -6.67
C VAL A 549 6.28 28.01 -6.05
N ASN A 550 6.26 28.13 -4.72
CA ASN A 550 5.41 29.03 -3.95
C ASN A 550 5.22 30.34 -4.74
N GLN A 551 4.11 30.45 -5.46
CA GLN A 551 3.61 31.76 -5.79
C GLN A 551 3.20 32.29 -4.43
N GLU A 552 4.01 33.17 -3.85
CA GLU A 552 3.63 33.89 -2.65
C GLU A 552 2.25 34.49 -2.91
N THR A 553 1.21 33.85 -2.36
CA THR A 553 -0.06 34.52 -2.14
C THR A 553 0.29 35.66 -1.21
N GLU A 554 0.12 36.90 -1.70
CA GLU A 554 0.23 38.06 -0.83
C GLU A 554 -0.87 37.90 0.24
N ALA A 555 -0.49 37.39 1.41
CA ALA A 555 -1.36 37.28 2.56
C ALA A 555 -1.88 38.69 2.87
N PHE A 556 -3.20 38.86 2.83
CA PHE A 556 -3.83 40.13 3.17
C PHE A 556 -3.98 40.26 4.68
N GLU A 557 -3.89 41.48 5.20
CA GLU A 557 -3.93 41.73 6.64
C GLU A 557 -5.37 41.81 7.18
N THR A 558 -6.32 42.25 6.35
CA THR A 558 -7.70 42.49 6.82
C THR A 558 -8.75 42.07 5.81
N LEU A 559 -9.76 41.34 6.28
CA LEU A 559 -10.98 41.02 5.53
C LEU A 559 -12.20 41.68 6.18
N ASN A 560 -12.94 42.45 5.39
CA ASN A 560 -14.25 42.98 5.78
C ASN A 560 -15.34 42.53 4.80
N LEU A 561 -16.23 41.66 5.29
CA LEU A 561 -17.41 41.22 4.56
C LEU A 561 -18.55 42.21 4.78
N TYR A 562 -19.18 42.66 3.69
CA TYR A 562 -20.38 43.47 3.78
C TYR A 562 -21.61 42.56 3.83
N LYS A 563 -22.59 42.85 4.70
CA LYS A 563 -23.84 42.10 4.79
C LYS A 563 -24.70 42.26 3.53
N ASN A 564 -25.26 41.17 3.02
CA ASN A 564 -26.19 41.16 1.88
C ASN A 564 -25.61 41.90 0.67
N SER A 565 -24.38 41.53 0.29
CA SER A 565 -23.58 42.22 -0.71
C SER A 565 -22.69 41.27 -1.50
N GLU A 566 -22.56 41.53 -2.79
CA GLU A 566 -21.61 40.89 -3.73
C GLU A 566 -20.19 41.48 -3.60
N GLN A 567 -19.92 42.23 -2.52
CA GLN A 567 -18.63 42.87 -2.33
C GLN A 567 -18.08 42.55 -0.96
N ALA A 568 -16.77 42.34 -0.93
CA ALA A 568 -15.95 42.33 0.26
C ALA A 568 -14.89 43.44 0.15
N ARG A 569 -14.18 43.67 1.23
CA ARG A 569 -12.99 44.51 1.22
C ARG A 569 -11.83 43.72 1.79
N ILE A 570 -10.82 43.54 0.96
CA ILE A 570 -9.54 42.93 1.33
C ILE A 570 -8.55 44.09 1.42
N ASP A 571 -7.98 44.30 2.61
CA ASP A 571 -7.18 45.47 2.93
C ASP A 571 -7.87 46.78 2.56
N GLN A 572 -7.32 47.50 1.59
CA GLN A 572 -7.87 48.76 1.12
C GLN A 572 -8.68 48.63 -0.18
N GLU A 573 -8.72 47.44 -0.78
CA GLU A 573 -9.30 47.17 -2.09
C GLU A 573 -10.68 46.50 -2.01
N ILE A 574 -11.51 46.75 -3.02
CA ILE A 574 -12.82 46.10 -3.13
C ILE A 574 -12.61 44.78 -3.88
N TYR A 575 -13.10 43.71 -3.28
CA TYR A 575 -13.19 42.40 -3.89
C TYR A 575 -14.65 42.16 -4.30
N ASP A 576 -14.86 41.71 -5.53
CA ASP A 576 -16.20 41.36 -6.03
C ASP A 576 -16.36 39.84 -5.82
N LEU A 577 -17.32 39.45 -4.98
CA LEU A 577 -17.66 38.05 -4.69
C LEU A 577 -18.42 37.43 -5.88
N GLU A 578 -18.32 36.12 -6.07
CA GLU A 578 -19.11 35.41 -7.08
C GLU A 578 -20.60 35.44 -6.73
N VAL A 579 -20.93 35.30 -5.44
CA VAL A 579 -22.30 35.37 -4.92
C VAL A 579 -22.40 36.32 -3.71
N PRO A 580 -23.56 36.94 -3.48
CA PRO A 580 -23.70 37.85 -2.34
C PRO A 580 -23.62 37.10 -1.02
N THR A 581 -22.98 37.71 -0.02
CA THR A 581 -23.15 37.27 1.37
C THR A 581 -24.63 37.33 1.75
N GLU A 582 -25.06 36.50 2.70
CA GLU A 582 -26.44 36.52 3.21
C GLU A 582 -26.46 36.76 4.72
N THR A 583 -27.57 37.29 5.23
CA THR A 583 -27.81 37.37 6.68
C THR A 583 -28.96 36.45 7.06
N THR A 584 -28.64 35.38 7.78
CA THR A 584 -29.58 34.34 8.21
C THR A 584 -29.47 34.21 9.73
N ASP A 585 -30.57 34.39 10.45
CA ASP A 585 -30.62 34.35 11.92
C ASP A 585 -29.56 35.24 12.60
N GLU A 586 -29.40 36.47 12.09
CA GLU A 586 -28.38 37.46 12.52
C GLU A 586 -26.91 37.10 12.20
N THR A 587 -26.66 35.90 11.68
CA THR A 587 -25.35 35.41 11.22
C THR A 587 -25.10 35.82 9.77
N THR A 588 -23.89 36.29 9.45
CA THR A 588 -23.49 36.55 8.07
C THR A 588 -22.87 35.31 7.47
N MET A 589 -23.52 34.83 6.41
CA MET A 589 -23.15 33.65 5.64
C MET A 589 -22.38 34.08 4.40
N VAL A 590 -21.35 33.31 4.04
CA VAL A 590 -20.53 33.51 2.84
C VAL A 590 -20.38 32.18 2.12
N ALA A 591 -20.30 32.19 0.80
CA ALA A 591 -20.02 30.97 0.06
C ALA A 591 -18.60 30.47 0.39
N ALA A 592 -18.44 29.17 0.61
CA ALA A 592 -17.16 28.56 0.88
C ALA A 592 -16.21 28.71 -0.33
N GLY A 593 -16.73 28.65 -1.56
CA GLY A 593 -15.97 28.92 -2.78
C GLY A 593 -15.41 30.35 -2.86
N ASP A 594 -16.16 31.36 -2.39
CA ASP A 594 -15.65 32.74 -2.29
C ASP A 594 -14.51 32.84 -1.26
N LEU A 595 -14.59 32.11 -0.14
CA LEU A 595 -13.48 32.04 0.82
C LEU A 595 -12.24 31.42 0.18
N GLU A 596 -12.41 30.28 -0.49
CA GLU A 596 -11.31 29.61 -1.22
C GLU A 596 -10.68 30.53 -2.27
N GLU A 597 -11.47 31.25 -3.06
CA GLU A 597 -10.93 32.18 -4.06
C GLU A 597 -10.15 33.35 -3.42
N MET A 598 -10.68 33.92 -2.33
CA MET A 598 -10.05 35.04 -1.62
C MET A 598 -8.70 34.66 -1.01
N TYR A 599 -8.62 33.50 -0.35
CA TYR A 599 -7.41 33.02 0.32
C TYR A 599 -6.48 32.22 -0.61
N GLY A 600 -6.97 31.78 -1.78
CA GLY A 600 -6.16 31.10 -2.79
C GLY A 600 -5.63 29.75 -2.32
N THR A 601 -4.32 29.56 -2.34
CA THR A 601 -3.68 28.32 -1.87
C THR A 601 -3.72 28.14 -0.36
N ASP A 602 -4.02 29.21 0.39
CA ASP A 602 -3.92 29.18 1.85
C ASP A 602 -5.17 28.54 2.49
N LEU A 603 -6.34 28.59 1.83
CA LEU A 603 -7.57 27.95 2.30
C LEU A 603 -8.16 27.10 1.18
N LYS A 604 -8.37 25.81 1.45
CA LYS A 604 -8.96 24.85 0.51
C LYS A 604 -10.31 24.36 1.01
N VAL A 605 -11.21 24.06 0.07
CA VAL A 605 -12.54 23.55 0.35
C VAL A 605 -12.73 22.25 -0.42
N TYR A 606 -12.98 21.16 0.30
CA TYR A 606 -13.18 19.84 -0.29
C TYR A 606 -14.59 19.31 -0.02
N PRO A 607 -15.37 18.96 -1.04
CA PRO A 607 -16.47 18.02 -0.86
C PRO A 607 -15.89 16.63 -0.56
N VAL A 608 -16.39 15.95 0.48
CA VAL A 608 -15.93 14.60 0.82
C VAL A 608 -17.07 13.60 0.69
N HIS A 609 -16.79 12.52 -0.02
CA HIS A 609 -17.70 11.41 -0.24
C HIS A 609 -17.19 10.16 0.47
N LEU A 610 -18.08 9.54 1.25
CA LEU A 610 -17.88 8.23 1.83
C LEU A 610 -18.19 7.15 0.80
N TYR A 611 -17.52 6.02 0.89
CA TYR A 611 -17.56 4.97 -0.13
C TYR A 611 -18.94 4.31 -0.30
N ASP A 612 -19.79 4.30 0.74
CA ASP A 612 -21.13 3.73 0.75
C ASP A 612 -22.24 4.78 0.60
N SER A 613 -21.84 5.99 0.23
CA SER A 613 -22.74 7.11 0.08
C SER A 613 -23.49 7.11 -1.25
N ASP A 614 -24.55 7.91 -1.33
CA ASP A 614 -25.32 8.10 -2.56
C ASP A 614 -24.43 8.78 -3.63
N PRO A 615 -24.17 8.20 -4.81
CA PRO A 615 -23.37 8.87 -5.82
C PRO A 615 -24.02 10.16 -6.35
N ASP A 616 -25.33 10.34 -6.14
CA ASP A 616 -26.07 11.53 -6.58
C ASP A 616 -26.06 12.68 -5.54
N GLN A 617 -25.57 12.46 -4.30
CA GLN A 617 -25.45 13.55 -3.33
C GLN A 617 -24.16 14.37 -3.55
N PRO A 618 -24.19 15.70 -3.34
CA PRO A 618 -23.06 16.57 -3.64
C PRO A 618 -21.83 16.34 -2.73
N ALA A 619 -22.03 15.90 -1.48
CA ALA A 619 -21.00 15.43 -0.55
C ALA A 619 -21.69 14.83 0.70
N ASP A 620 -21.01 13.96 1.45
CA ASP A 620 -21.45 13.58 2.80
C ASP A 620 -21.18 14.71 3.80
N TYR A 621 -20.03 15.36 3.65
CA TYR A 621 -19.60 16.51 4.45
C TYR A 621 -18.55 17.32 3.68
N TRP A 622 -18.25 18.51 4.18
CA TRP A 622 -17.28 19.42 3.59
C TRP A 622 -16.10 19.59 4.53
N THR A 623 -14.89 19.62 3.98
CA THR A 623 -13.64 19.87 4.73
C THR A 623 -13.02 21.19 4.28
N LEU A 624 -12.80 22.11 5.22
CA LEU A 624 -11.97 23.30 4.99
C LEU A 624 -10.59 23.04 5.57
N LEU A 625 -9.54 23.32 4.80
CA LEU A 625 -8.15 23.24 5.25
C LEU A 625 -7.51 24.62 5.24
N HIS A 626 -6.84 25.00 6.34
CA HIS A 626 -6.04 26.23 6.42
C HIS A 626 -4.94 26.07 7.47
N ASN A 627 -3.69 26.42 7.14
CA ASN A 627 -2.55 26.41 8.07
C ASN A 627 -2.41 25.11 8.91
N GLY A 628 -2.54 23.96 8.27
CA GLY A 628 -2.45 22.65 8.93
C GLY A 628 -3.68 22.24 9.75
N GLN A 629 -4.72 23.09 9.80
CA GLN A 629 -5.97 22.83 10.49
C GLN A 629 -7.05 22.35 9.52
N SER A 630 -7.90 21.42 9.97
CA SER A 630 -9.10 20.95 9.28
C SER A 630 -10.37 21.32 10.04
N LEU A 631 -11.36 21.85 9.33
CA LEU A 631 -12.73 22.01 9.79
C LEU A 631 -13.67 21.18 8.92
N ASN A 632 -14.34 20.19 9.52
CA ASN A 632 -15.35 19.38 8.85
C ASN A 632 -16.75 19.84 9.25
N PHE A 633 -17.67 19.99 8.30
CA PHE A 633 -19.06 20.32 8.58
C PHE A 633 -20.03 19.62 7.62
N THR A 634 -21.26 19.42 8.09
CA THR A 634 -22.36 18.84 7.30
C THR A 634 -23.42 19.92 7.04
N VAL A 635 -23.88 20.00 5.79
CA VAL A 635 -24.97 20.90 5.40
C VAL A 635 -26.24 20.59 6.20
N GLY A 636 -26.84 21.61 6.82
CA GLY A 636 -28.04 21.48 7.65
C GLY A 636 -27.78 21.12 9.11
N GLU A 637 -26.52 20.83 9.49
CA GLU A 637 -26.13 20.56 10.87
C GLU A 637 -25.36 21.74 11.48
N THR A 638 -25.58 22.02 12.77
CA THR A 638 -24.78 23.04 13.46
C THR A 638 -23.48 22.48 14.02
N ALA A 639 -23.40 21.18 14.30
CA ALA A 639 -22.18 20.56 14.79
C ALA A 639 -21.09 20.59 13.70
N TYR A 640 -19.85 20.85 14.10
CA TYR A 640 -18.70 20.76 13.22
C TYR A 640 -17.51 20.16 13.98
N ARG A 641 -16.49 19.69 13.25
CA ARG A 641 -15.26 19.16 13.84
C ARG A 641 -14.08 20.04 13.49
N LEU A 642 -13.25 20.32 14.48
CA LEU A 642 -12.04 21.13 14.33
C LEU A 642 -10.84 20.37 14.89
N ASN A 643 -9.94 19.91 14.02
CA ASN A 643 -8.65 19.29 14.38
C ASN A 643 -8.71 18.12 15.37
N MET A 644 -9.82 17.40 15.46
CA MET A 644 -10.07 16.46 16.56
C MET A 644 -10.54 15.10 16.05
N GLU A 645 -9.84 14.01 16.35
CA GLU A 645 -10.30 12.66 16.00
C GLU A 645 -11.61 12.25 16.68
N ARG A 646 -11.89 12.81 17.86
CA ARG A 646 -12.99 12.32 18.70
C ARG A 646 -13.57 13.39 19.62
N TYR A 647 -14.88 13.55 19.57
CA TYR A 647 -15.65 14.27 20.59
C TYR A 647 -16.49 13.31 21.43
N GLN A 648 -17.11 13.84 22.48
CA GLN A 648 -17.98 13.10 23.39
C GLN A 648 -19.09 12.36 22.65
N GLU A 649 -19.63 12.98 21.60
CA GLU A 649 -20.71 12.45 20.76
C GLU A 649 -20.32 11.15 20.03
N ASP A 650 -19.04 11.00 19.69
CA ASP A 650 -18.48 9.82 18.99
C ASP A 650 -18.33 8.59 19.91
N ALA A 651 -18.37 8.79 21.24
CA ALA A 651 -18.09 7.73 22.23
C ALA A 651 -19.07 6.54 22.20
N LYS A 652 -20.22 6.68 21.51
CA LYS A 652 -21.25 5.63 21.40
C LYS A 652 -20.93 4.54 20.37
N VAL A 653 -19.93 4.74 19.51
CA VAL A 653 -19.67 3.88 18.32
C VAL A 653 -18.76 2.68 18.63
N THR A 654 -18.38 2.43 19.90
CA THR A 654 -17.36 1.41 20.17
C THR A 654 -17.87 -0.05 20.15
N ARG A 655 -17.20 -0.89 19.36
CA ARG A 655 -17.50 -2.33 19.17
C ARG A 655 -17.21 -3.23 20.39
N SER A 656 -16.55 -2.72 21.45
CA SER A 656 -15.83 -3.58 22.41
C SER A 656 -16.35 -3.62 23.85
N GLY A 657 -17.46 -2.94 24.19
CA GLY A 657 -18.03 -2.99 25.56
C GLY A 657 -17.08 -2.56 26.70
N ALA A 658 -16.01 -1.83 26.40
CA ALA A 658 -15.12 -1.23 27.40
C ALA A 658 -15.75 0.04 28.01
N PRO A 659 -15.36 0.47 29.23
CA PRO A 659 -15.87 1.71 29.84
C PRO A 659 -15.66 2.89 28.89
N SER A 660 -16.65 3.77 28.73
CA SER A 660 -16.47 4.97 27.92
C SER A 660 -15.62 5.98 28.69
N ASP A 661 -14.54 6.44 28.08
CA ASP A 661 -13.77 7.64 28.42
C ASP A 661 -14.51 8.92 28.02
N GLU A 662 -15.82 8.82 27.77
CA GLU A 662 -16.72 9.88 27.31
C GLU A 662 -16.63 11.12 28.19
N ASP A 663 -16.56 10.94 29.51
CA ASP A 663 -16.43 12.03 30.48
C ASP A 663 -15.10 12.83 30.37
N LYS A 664 -14.13 12.33 29.59
CA LYS A 664 -12.81 12.97 29.37
C LYS A 664 -12.72 13.69 28.02
N LEU A 665 -13.73 13.54 27.15
CA LEU A 665 -13.73 14.12 25.81
C LEU A 665 -14.45 15.47 25.82
N GLU A 666 -14.03 16.35 24.91
CA GLU A 666 -14.72 17.60 24.65
C GLU A 666 -16.01 17.34 23.85
N THR A 667 -17.02 18.20 23.98
CA THR A 667 -18.20 18.18 23.10
C THR A 667 -17.88 18.85 21.77
N ALA A 668 -18.45 18.36 20.68
CA ALA A 668 -18.30 18.99 19.37
C ALA A 668 -18.74 20.47 19.43
N PRO A 669 -17.97 21.39 18.83
CA PRO A 669 -18.39 22.78 18.71
C PRO A 669 -19.58 22.90 17.74
N HIS A 670 -20.36 23.97 17.92
CA HIS A 670 -21.56 24.23 17.12
C HIS A 670 -21.53 25.63 16.52
N PHE A 671 -21.95 25.72 15.27
CA PHE A 671 -22.28 26.97 14.62
C PHE A 671 -23.57 27.57 15.18
N THR A 672 -23.66 28.90 15.20
CA THR A 672 -24.92 29.60 15.52
C THR A 672 -26.00 29.29 14.49
N THR A 673 -25.61 29.29 13.21
CA THR A 673 -26.46 28.99 12.06
C THR A 673 -25.82 27.86 11.27
N ALA A 674 -26.58 26.80 10.98
CA ALA A 674 -26.08 25.66 10.20
C ALA A 674 -25.68 26.10 8.79
N PRO A 675 -24.57 25.58 8.24
CA PRO A 675 -24.25 25.73 6.82
C PRO A 675 -25.39 25.22 5.93
N TYR A 676 -25.59 25.83 4.77
CA TYR A 676 -26.64 25.42 3.84
C TYR A 676 -26.20 25.53 2.39
N GLU A 677 -26.79 24.68 1.54
CA GLU A 677 -26.67 24.80 0.10
C GLU A 677 -27.76 25.71 -0.46
N LYS A 678 -27.39 26.59 -1.38
CA LYS A 678 -28.34 27.39 -2.17
C LYS A 678 -27.79 27.65 -3.56
N ASP A 679 -28.57 27.30 -4.57
CA ASP A 679 -28.24 27.50 -5.99
C ASP A 679 -26.89 26.88 -6.40
N GLY A 680 -26.49 25.77 -5.75
CA GLY A 680 -25.22 25.08 -5.96
C GLY A 680 -24.04 25.59 -5.11
N GLU A 681 -24.23 26.67 -4.34
CA GLU A 681 -23.20 27.24 -3.48
C GLU A 681 -23.39 26.84 -2.01
N ILE A 682 -22.30 26.55 -1.32
CA ILE A 682 -22.31 26.19 0.10
C ILE A 682 -22.03 27.41 0.96
N TYR A 683 -23.05 27.87 1.68
CA TYR A 683 -22.98 29.00 2.57
C TYR A 683 -22.56 28.56 3.97
N VAL A 684 -21.49 29.15 4.50
CA VAL A 684 -20.94 28.90 5.83
C VAL A 684 -20.97 30.16 6.70
N PRO A 685 -21.07 30.04 8.04
CA PRO A 685 -21.07 31.19 8.94
C PRO A 685 -19.68 31.83 8.99
N ALA A 686 -19.51 32.91 8.22
CA ALA A 686 -18.20 33.47 7.85
C ALA A 686 -17.31 33.76 9.06
N LYS A 687 -17.86 34.41 10.09
CA LYS A 687 -17.10 34.80 11.26
C LYS A 687 -16.66 33.59 12.10
N GLU A 688 -17.53 32.59 12.21
CA GLU A 688 -17.27 31.41 13.05
C GLU A 688 -16.25 30.49 12.39
N VAL A 689 -16.38 30.26 11.08
CA VAL A 689 -15.40 29.51 10.29
C VAL A 689 -14.02 30.18 10.31
N LEU A 690 -13.95 31.47 9.98
CA LEU A 690 -12.66 32.17 9.94
C LEU A 690 -12.02 32.27 11.33
N SER A 691 -12.82 32.49 12.39
CA SER A 691 -12.30 32.50 13.76
C SER A 691 -11.81 31.12 14.21
N ALA A 692 -12.40 30.02 13.72
CA ALA A 692 -11.93 28.66 14.02
C ALA A 692 -10.52 28.40 13.44
N PHE A 693 -10.17 29.10 12.37
CA PHE A 693 -8.83 29.12 11.76
C PHE A 693 -7.94 30.27 12.26
N GLU A 694 -8.34 30.95 13.35
CA GLU A 694 -7.63 32.11 13.90
C GLU A 694 -7.48 33.30 12.92
N LEU A 695 -8.34 33.38 11.91
CA LEU A 695 -8.38 34.45 10.92
C LEU A 695 -9.31 35.59 11.36
N GLU A 696 -8.81 36.82 11.33
CA GLU A 696 -9.61 38.00 11.66
C GLU A 696 -10.51 38.43 10.50
N VAL A 697 -11.82 38.53 10.79
CA VAL A 697 -12.81 39.06 9.85
C VAL A 697 -13.73 40.06 10.53
N SER A 698 -13.95 41.20 9.88
CA SER A 698 -15.00 42.14 10.28
C SER A 698 -16.22 42.00 9.38
N VAL A 699 -17.41 42.17 9.95
CA VAL A 699 -18.67 42.15 9.20
C VAL A 699 -19.38 43.48 9.40
N THR A 700 -19.70 44.18 8.32
CA THR A 700 -20.28 45.53 8.36
C THR A 700 -21.46 45.71 7.40
N GLU A 701 -22.30 46.71 7.68
CA GLU A 701 -23.31 47.15 6.72
C GLU A 701 -22.65 47.92 5.58
N GLN A 702 -23.03 47.63 4.33
CA GLN A 702 -22.54 48.41 3.20
C GLN A 702 -23.29 49.75 3.14
N SER A 703 -22.57 50.88 3.27
CA SER A 703 -23.23 52.19 3.21
C SER A 703 -23.82 52.45 1.81
N VAL A 704 -24.90 53.25 1.76
CA VAL A 704 -25.55 53.68 0.50
C VAL A 704 -24.55 54.36 -0.44
N TRP A 705 -23.54 55.04 0.10
CA TRP A 705 -22.48 55.67 -0.69
C TRP A 705 -21.51 54.65 -1.27
N GLN A 706 -21.17 53.58 -0.54
CA GLN A 706 -20.34 52.46 -1.03
C GLN A 706 -21.06 51.67 -2.13
N LYS A 707 -22.35 51.30 -1.92
CA LYS A 707 -23.18 50.61 -2.93
C LYS A 707 -23.28 51.36 -4.26
N ASN A 708 -23.35 52.70 -4.22
CA ASN A 708 -23.60 53.52 -5.41
C ASN A 708 -22.34 54.13 -6.02
N ARG A 709 -21.15 53.99 -5.41
CA ARG A 709 -19.93 54.65 -5.90
C ARG A 709 -19.45 54.12 -7.25
N THR A 710 -19.61 52.82 -7.48
CA THR A 710 -19.35 52.13 -8.76
C THR A 710 -20.32 52.60 -9.85
N ALA A 711 -21.62 52.73 -9.54
CA ALA A 711 -22.62 53.29 -10.46
C ALA A 711 -22.39 54.80 -10.74
N PHE A 712 -21.90 55.55 -9.74
CA PHE A 712 -21.61 56.99 -9.86
C PHE A 712 -20.35 57.29 -10.68
N LEU A 713 -19.33 56.42 -10.63
CA LEU A 713 -18.13 56.52 -11.47
C LEU A 713 -18.37 56.02 -12.91
N ALA A 714 -19.24 55.02 -13.10
CA ALA A 714 -19.61 54.51 -14.44
C ALA A 714 -20.58 55.45 -15.21
N SER A 715 -21.37 56.28 -14.52
CA SER A 715 -22.38 57.16 -15.12
C SER A 715 -21.85 58.52 -15.61
N GLY A 716 -20.53 58.70 -15.72
CA GLY A 716 -19.91 59.91 -16.28
C GLY A 716 -20.16 61.22 -15.50
N SER A 717 -20.81 61.14 -14.33
CA SER A 717 -21.24 62.31 -13.54
C SER A 717 -20.22 62.71 -12.46
N GLY A 718 -19.15 61.92 -12.28
CA GLY A 718 -18.07 62.17 -11.31
C GLY A 718 -16.95 63.11 -11.77
N LEU A 719 -17.10 63.83 -12.89
CA LEU A 719 -16.02 64.65 -13.46
C LEU A 719 -15.79 66.01 -12.76
N PHE A 720 -16.58 66.38 -11.75
CA PHE A 720 -16.52 67.74 -11.17
C PHE A 720 -15.79 67.89 -9.83
N LEU A 721 -15.24 66.83 -9.24
CA LEU A 721 -14.54 66.91 -7.94
C LEU A 721 -13.11 66.35 -7.91
N ALA A 722 -12.57 65.84 -9.02
CA ALA A 722 -11.22 65.25 -9.10
C ALA A 722 -10.18 66.19 -9.74
N ILE A 723 -10.06 67.44 -9.27
CA ILE A 723 -8.95 68.35 -9.64
C ILE A 723 -8.07 68.75 -8.43
N LEU A 724 -8.24 68.14 -7.25
CA LEU A 724 -7.30 68.34 -6.13
C LEU A 724 -7.11 67.05 -5.33
N GLY A 725 -6.04 66.31 -5.62
CA GLY A 725 -5.61 65.16 -4.81
C GLY A 725 -4.80 64.16 -5.63
N LEU A 726 -3.50 64.09 -5.37
CA LEU A 726 -2.52 63.24 -6.03
C LEU A 726 -2.85 61.75 -5.92
N GLY A 727 -2.87 61.09 -7.08
CA GLY A 727 -2.26 59.79 -7.38
C GLY A 727 -2.49 58.60 -6.43
N GLY A 728 -3.53 57.83 -6.69
CA GLY A 728 -3.63 56.42 -6.30
C GLY A 728 -4.31 55.65 -7.44
N TYR A 729 -3.54 54.85 -8.16
CA TYR A 729 -4.04 53.97 -9.22
C TYR A 729 -4.68 52.78 -8.51
N PHE A 730 -6.01 52.66 -8.51
CA PHE A 730 -6.71 51.51 -7.92
C PHE A 730 -6.81 50.41 -8.98
N VAL A 731 -6.20 49.27 -8.68
CA VAL A 731 -6.32 48.05 -9.48
C VAL A 731 -7.55 47.30 -8.96
N ARG A 732 -8.35 46.76 -9.88
CA ARG A 732 -9.47 45.88 -9.54
C ARG A 732 -8.98 44.46 -9.78
N ARG A 733 -8.70 43.71 -8.72
CA ARG A 733 -8.34 42.29 -8.85
C ARG A 733 -9.61 41.51 -9.20
N LYS A 734 -9.60 40.88 -10.37
CA LYS A 734 -10.51 39.79 -10.73
C LYS A 734 -9.60 38.65 -11.15
N ARG A 735 -9.40 37.65 -10.28
CA ARG A 735 -8.78 36.40 -10.74
C ARG A 735 -9.83 35.73 -11.64
N LYS A 736 -9.43 35.37 -12.86
CA LYS A 736 -10.30 34.59 -13.73
C LYS A 736 -9.98 33.13 -13.45
N ARG A 737 -11.01 32.34 -13.17
CA ARG A 737 -11.00 30.89 -13.29
C ARG A 737 -10.40 30.53 -14.66
N HIS A 738 -9.26 29.86 -14.67
CA HIS A 738 -8.91 29.02 -15.82
C HIS A 738 -9.84 27.82 -15.72
N ALA A 739 -10.90 27.82 -16.51
CA ALA A 739 -11.60 26.60 -16.82
C ALA A 739 -10.66 25.82 -17.75
N GLU A 740 -10.10 24.73 -17.24
CA GLU A 740 -9.52 23.69 -18.08
C GLU A 740 -10.71 22.87 -18.61
N GLU A 741 -10.79 22.80 -19.95
CA GLU A 741 -11.68 21.93 -20.72
C GLU A 741 -11.04 20.56 -20.89
#